data_AF-A0A661PEW5-F1
#
_entry.id   AF-A0A661PEW5-F1
#
_cell.length_a   1.000
_cell.length_b   1.000
_cell.length_c   1.000
_cell.angle_alpha   90.00
_cell.angle_beta   90.00
_cell.angle_gamma   90.00
#
_symmetry.space_group_name_H-M   'P 1'
#
loop_
_entity.id
_entity.type
_entity.pdbx_description
1 polymer ?
#
loop_
_entity_poly.entity_id
_entity_poly.type
_entity_poly.pdbx_seq_one_letter_code
_entity_poly.pdbx_strand_id
1 'polypeptide(L)'
;MILESKAMGGHRAFATVASLTALLAGSAIATSSCSGTSVLPESEPSGPTLGPAEVCYTPNAMLVAIRMEPRFLVLAPGQTRAVRVVVDPDFCTTTPVTFTSSNPEVLASPADNSVTYGSPSIALSFTGDEIGTTTVTATVPRGDDTEATATLEIDVLAPTLPTCESADDTSPKLLEAGATIAGQSSLAAASLSLPARADDPISPSITWPVNAFEAAIECAADITPAGYEALGPAIRFTPAERSFPRDLPMTIPINPARMPEAARWRHLQVAYSGPRFVEPRTILATNPKVTKVDGQWQLSFMAPQLGTYQAVVDPKAGTHTRMRRITHRALVGVSMGAAGAAQFGLRHHRLFDVVAPLGGPVDLTWLVDHVEHNQLAGFRPIAPGTQLQDIQIEKTTCTTDQECQPDERCIGVIDDPPFSGRCTFMPATDEPYEHATTFNNWWSEGPQLGNGGNFDRRDYTQIFRDLVLAFGNPFSFNPLQLNLPAGVDPEHPSQTGDHENGECKTWVKPYDHPDDDEMSAIANSCPAERCQYTQVLQNYYDDEFNPDGTFDVITFCDGSNKKLPGSTEDFPFAPYQSSWWADEANNHPIELVLAVDYNGNGVRDELEPVITSGHEPWDDWGEDQTPSIIEPGYGPDNLDPSGDDYDPRYNPTGTEGDRRYQSGEPFRDYGLDGVDGTASSPYDYGEGDGTFTQSPGLESFHRYDPHSLVRGLTDVHSTPLDDQALARLDVWLDGGNRDLFNSYPTARHLAGTFLARGRNTVALSDFNQVPGLNPDTPELFAPAEVVWDDLQGIVLLRYGRDDPTEAEHDNGTGMHVGTVNEILQRLQLAMYFMGSRWPDAPRAQVEVAQDNPAEGIDNCVIANNCTFDFTSSFGRKGPVALTLPPGYGHADLQDERYPVIYVMHGYGMTPEDLQVTIAFIGNWMNGSMYSQLTRLSKAIMVYVDGRCRWQEGKTAEHRAECLRGTFYADSVRPDGPQMDAWLLELMDHIDQSYRTMGETTIEWTD
;
A
#
# COMPACT_ATOMS: atom_id res chain seq x y z
N MET A 1 15.71 -21.65 38.53
CA MET A 1 16.36 -22.97 38.62
C MET A 1 16.68 -23.37 37.19
N ILE A 2 17.98 -23.50 36.93
CA ILE A 2 18.65 -23.59 35.63
C ILE A 2 18.16 -24.80 34.84
N LEU A 3 17.89 -24.65 33.53
CA LEU A 3 18.08 -25.69 32.52
C LEU A 3 18.30 -25.04 31.15
N GLU A 4 19.35 -25.52 30.49
CA GLU A 4 20.10 -24.90 29.39
C GLU A 4 19.42 -25.01 28.02
N SER A 5 19.69 -24.01 27.20
CA SER A 5 19.44 -23.90 25.77
C SER A 5 20.38 -24.78 24.93
N LYS A 6 19.87 -25.39 23.87
CA LYS A 6 20.64 -25.66 22.64
C LYS A 6 19.72 -25.78 21.42
N ALA A 7 20.00 -24.91 20.43
CA ALA A 7 19.82 -25.03 18.99
C ALA A 7 18.52 -25.65 18.42
N MET A 8 17.66 -24.77 17.87
CA MET A 8 16.95 -24.94 16.59
C MET A 8 16.20 -23.62 16.30
N GLY A 9 16.80 -22.77 15.47
CA GLY A 9 16.14 -21.60 14.89
C GLY A 9 15.18 -22.04 13.80
N GLY A 10 13.95 -21.51 13.81
CA GLY A 10 12.93 -21.80 12.79
C GLY A 10 11.51 -21.99 13.31
N HIS A 11 11.27 -22.07 14.63
CA HIS A 11 9.93 -22.34 15.18
C HIS A 11 9.31 -21.22 16.03
N ARG A 12 9.96 -20.05 16.14
CA ARG A 12 9.42 -18.95 16.96
C ARG A 12 8.32 -18.14 16.27
N ALA A 13 8.29 -18.05 14.93
CA ALA A 13 7.19 -17.39 14.20
C ALA A 13 5.83 -18.10 14.40
N PHE A 14 5.85 -19.43 14.52
CA PHE A 14 4.64 -20.24 14.70
C PHE A 14 4.05 -20.21 16.13
N ALA A 15 4.85 -19.88 17.15
CA ALA A 15 4.37 -19.87 18.55
C ALA A 15 3.41 -18.70 18.83
N THR A 16 3.56 -17.58 18.12
CA THR A 16 2.67 -16.41 18.25
C THR A 16 1.32 -16.65 17.57
N VAL A 17 1.31 -17.40 16.46
CA VAL A 17 0.08 -17.80 15.73
C VAL A 17 -0.66 -18.96 16.43
N ALA A 18 0.04 -19.91 17.05
CA ALA A 18 -0.61 -20.95 17.86
C ALA A 18 -1.28 -20.40 19.13
N SER A 19 -0.87 -19.21 19.59
CA SER A 19 -1.49 -18.50 20.71
C SER A 19 -2.79 -17.77 20.33
N LEU A 20 -3.04 -17.53 19.02
CA LEU A 20 -4.31 -16.99 18.50
C LEU A 20 -5.49 -17.95 18.77
N THR A 21 -5.25 -19.27 18.73
CA THR A 21 -6.26 -20.30 19.00
C THR A 21 -6.76 -20.26 20.45
N ALA A 22 -5.95 -19.75 21.39
CA ALA A 22 -6.28 -19.74 22.82
C ALA A 22 -7.01 -18.47 23.28
N LEU A 23 -6.81 -17.31 22.63
CA LEU A 23 -7.53 -16.07 22.98
C LEU A 23 -8.94 -15.96 22.36
N LEU A 24 -9.16 -16.53 21.18
CA LEU A 24 -10.49 -16.53 20.53
C LEU A 24 -11.47 -17.56 21.11
N ALA A 25 -10.99 -18.52 21.90
CA ALA A 25 -11.84 -19.47 22.64
C ALA A 25 -12.51 -18.85 23.88
N GLY A 26 -12.17 -17.61 24.26
CA GLY A 26 -12.68 -16.92 25.45
C GLY A 26 -14.12 -16.39 25.35
N SER A 27 -14.78 -16.50 24.19
CA SER A 27 -16.13 -15.97 23.96
C SER A 27 -17.16 -17.04 23.57
N ALA A 28 -16.90 -18.31 23.91
CA ALA A 28 -17.90 -19.37 23.80
C ALA A 28 -18.84 -19.33 25.02
N ILE A 29 -19.95 -18.60 24.92
CA ILE A 29 -21.06 -18.75 25.87
C ILE A 29 -21.60 -20.18 25.73
N ALA A 30 -21.59 -20.91 26.84
CA ALA A 30 -22.02 -22.29 26.95
C ALA A 30 -23.47 -22.49 26.47
N THR A 31 -23.67 -23.27 25.41
CA THR A 31 -24.98 -23.77 25.00
C THR A 31 -25.41 -24.88 25.96
N SER A 32 -26.31 -24.56 26.90
CA SER A 32 -26.97 -25.57 27.72
C SER A 32 -28.04 -26.30 26.89
N SER A 33 -27.82 -27.59 26.66
CA SER A 33 -28.83 -28.53 26.18
C SER A 33 -29.98 -28.65 27.19
N CYS A 34 -31.17 -28.18 26.83
CA CYS A 34 -32.42 -28.55 27.48
C CYS A 34 -33.36 -29.24 26.49
N SER A 35 -33.28 -30.56 26.44
CA SER A 35 -34.32 -31.42 25.87
C SER A 35 -35.56 -31.37 26.76
N GLY A 36 -36.60 -30.67 26.32
CA GLY A 36 -37.90 -30.62 26.97
C GLY A 36 -39.01 -30.55 25.94
N THR A 37 -39.53 -31.70 25.53
CA THR A 37 -40.72 -31.82 24.68
C THR A 37 -41.96 -31.34 25.44
N SER A 38 -42.55 -30.24 25.00
CA SER A 38 -43.96 -29.92 25.25
C SER A 38 -44.62 -29.41 23.97
N VAL A 39 -45.54 -30.20 23.44
CA VAL A 39 -46.40 -29.88 22.30
C VAL A 39 -47.45 -28.86 22.72
N LEU A 40 -47.52 -27.71 22.03
CA LEU A 40 -48.61 -26.72 22.05
C LEU A 40 -48.71 -26.03 20.68
N PRO A 41 -49.87 -25.44 20.33
CA PRO A 41 -50.55 -25.68 19.07
C PRO A 41 -50.17 -24.76 17.91
N GLU A 42 -50.32 -25.34 16.73
CA GLU A 42 -50.27 -24.80 15.38
C GLU A 42 -51.08 -23.50 15.23
N SER A 43 -50.37 -22.38 15.15
CA SER A 43 -50.72 -21.25 14.28
C SER A 43 -49.40 -20.67 13.81
N GLU A 44 -48.87 -21.22 12.71
CA GLU A 44 -47.65 -20.69 12.11
C GLU A 44 -47.90 -19.25 11.62
N PRO A 45 -47.11 -18.25 12.08
CA PRO A 45 -46.94 -17.06 11.28
C PRO A 45 -46.27 -17.49 9.97
N SER A 46 -46.69 -16.92 8.85
CA SER A 46 -46.02 -17.14 7.57
C SER A 46 -44.55 -16.71 7.70
N GLY A 47 -43.64 -17.67 7.83
CA GLY A 47 -42.21 -17.43 7.78
C GLY A 47 -41.80 -16.81 6.44
N PRO A 48 -40.57 -16.30 6.33
CA PRO A 48 -40.08 -15.74 5.08
C PRO A 48 -39.97 -16.86 4.04
N THR A 49 -40.12 -16.51 2.75
CA THR A 49 -39.76 -17.47 1.70
C THR A 49 -38.25 -17.52 1.62
N LEU A 50 -37.67 -18.63 2.07
CA LEU A 50 -36.22 -18.88 2.05
C LEU A 50 -35.83 -19.51 0.72
N GLY A 51 -34.68 -19.09 0.19
CA GLY A 51 -34.01 -19.76 -0.92
C GLY A 51 -33.42 -21.12 -0.53
N PRO A 52 -32.84 -21.86 -1.50
CA PRO A 52 -32.21 -23.14 -1.24
C PRO A 52 -31.13 -23.05 -0.15
N ALA A 53 -31.20 -23.92 0.85
CA ALA A 53 -30.31 -23.94 2.03
C ALA A 53 -30.21 -22.62 2.83
N GLU A 54 -31.03 -21.60 2.53
CA GLU A 54 -31.02 -20.36 3.28
C GLU A 54 -31.60 -20.58 4.67
N VAL A 55 -31.00 -19.92 5.65
CA VAL A 55 -31.48 -19.92 7.02
C VAL A 55 -31.84 -18.52 7.46
N CYS A 56 -32.82 -18.45 8.35
CA CYS A 56 -33.13 -17.24 9.08
C CYS A 56 -33.34 -17.59 10.55
N TYR A 57 -32.61 -16.90 11.43
CA TYR A 57 -32.73 -17.04 12.87
C TYR A 57 -33.35 -15.77 13.45
N THR A 58 -34.16 -15.92 14.50
CA THR A 58 -34.62 -14.79 15.29
C THR A 58 -33.39 -14.01 15.80
N PRO A 59 -33.28 -12.70 15.51
CA PRO A 59 -32.14 -11.90 15.95
C PRO A 59 -31.92 -11.97 17.46
N ASN A 60 -30.67 -12.02 17.89
CA ASN A 60 -30.34 -11.76 19.27
C ASN A 60 -30.60 -10.28 19.56
N ALA A 61 -31.48 -9.97 20.51
CA ALA A 61 -31.86 -8.61 20.86
C ALA A 61 -30.67 -7.67 21.14
N MET A 62 -29.56 -8.18 21.67
CA MET A 62 -28.34 -7.40 21.92
C MET A 62 -27.61 -6.97 20.65
N LEU A 63 -27.73 -7.77 19.57
CA LEU A 63 -27.07 -7.53 18.28
C LEU A 63 -27.92 -6.71 17.32
N VAL A 64 -29.20 -6.50 17.62
CA VAL A 64 -30.08 -5.65 16.80
C VAL A 64 -29.57 -4.22 16.83
N ALA A 65 -29.16 -3.72 15.67
CA ALA A 65 -28.68 -2.38 15.43
C ALA A 65 -29.44 -1.75 14.27
N ILE A 66 -29.64 -0.43 14.36
CA ILE A 66 -30.20 0.39 13.29
C ILE A 66 -29.27 1.57 13.07
N ARG A 67 -29.10 1.98 11.82
CA ARG A 67 -28.32 3.17 11.46
C ARG A 67 -28.92 3.89 10.25
N MET A 68 -28.54 5.15 10.08
CA MET A 68 -28.87 5.94 8.90
C MET A 68 -27.60 6.33 8.15
N GLU A 69 -27.66 6.24 6.83
CA GLU A 69 -26.57 6.52 5.91
C GLU A 69 -27.02 7.62 4.91
N PRO A 70 -26.35 8.78 4.85
CA PRO A 70 -25.22 9.22 5.69
C PRO A 70 -25.62 9.50 7.15
N ARG A 71 -24.63 9.67 8.04
CA ARG A 71 -24.82 9.90 9.50
C ARG A 71 -25.41 11.28 9.85
N PHE A 72 -25.28 12.25 8.95
CA PHE A 72 -25.91 13.57 9.04
C PHE A 72 -26.30 14.03 7.63
N LEU A 73 -27.23 14.97 7.55
CA LEU A 73 -27.73 15.52 6.31
C LEU A 73 -27.70 17.04 6.35
N VAL A 74 -27.23 17.67 5.27
CA VAL A 74 -27.31 19.12 5.08
C VAL A 74 -27.99 19.40 3.76
N LEU A 75 -28.99 20.28 3.78
CA LEU A 75 -29.86 20.59 2.65
C LEU A 75 -30.01 22.10 2.48
N ALA A 76 -30.16 22.55 1.24
CA ALA A 76 -30.80 23.83 0.95
C ALA A 76 -32.33 23.70 0.96
N PRO A 77 -33.09 24.78 1.24
CA PRO A 77 -34.55 24.77 1.05
C PRO A 77 -34.93 24.31 -0.36
N GLY A 78 -35.80 23.31 -0.44
CA GLY A 78 -36.24 22.67 -1.69
C GLY A 78 -35.31 21.59 -2.26
N GLN A 79 -34.11 21.41 -1.70
CA GLN A 79 -33.19 20.34 -2.11
C GLN A 79 -33.63 19.00 -1.51
N THR A 80 -33.56 17.93 -2.30
CA THR A 80 -33.90 16.57 -1.86
C THR A 80 -32.66 15.68 -1.81
N ARG A 81 -32.47 14.92 -0.74
CA ARG A 81 -31.39 13.92 -0.67
C ARG A 81 -31.91 12.56 -0.22
N ALA A 82 -31.30 11.52 -0.77
CA ALA A 82 -31.57 10.15 -0.36
C ALA A 82 -30.87 9.83 0.97
N VAL A 83 -31.57 9.08 1.83
CA VAL A 83 -31.01 8.49 3.05
C VAL A 83 -31.42 7.02 3.06
N ARG A 84 -30.48 6.16 3.44
CA ARG A 84 -30.74 4.73 3.63
C ARG A 84 -30.73 4.41 5.11
N VAL A 85 -31.81 3.80 5.59
CA VAL A 85 -31.88 3.22 6.94
C VAL A 85 -31.51 1.76 6.83
N VAL A 86 -30.53 1.30 7.59
CA VAL A 86 -30.07 -0.10 7.60
C VAL A 86 -30.35 -0.71 8.96
N VAL A 87 -30.88 -1.93 8.96
CA VAL A 87 -31.15 -2.72 10.17
C VAL A 87 -30.36 -4.02 10.09
N ASP A 88 -29.55 -4.28 11.10
CA ASP A 88 -28.79 -5.53 11.25
C ASP A 88 -29.20 -6.26 12.54
N PRO A 89 -29.22 -7.60 12.56
CA PRO A 89 -29.22 -8.50 11.40
C PRO A 89 -30.61 -8.57 10.72
N ASP A 90 -30.76 -9.46 9.73
CA ASP A 90 -32.06 -9.71 9.07
C ASP A 90 -33.11 -10.25 10.05
N PHE A 91 -34.35 -9.76 9.93
CA PHE A 91 -35.51 -10.30 10.65
C PHE A 91 -36.25 -11.35 9.81
N CYS A 92 -36.63 -12.48 10.42
CA CYS A 92 -37.40 -13.53 9.74
C CYS A 92 -38.87 -13.16 9.53
N THR A 93 -39.35 -12.09 10.15
CA THR A 93 -40.70 -11.58 10.02
C THR A 93 -40.64 -10.11 9.68
N THR A 94 -41.69 -9.59 9.05
CA THR A 94 -41.79 -8.15 8.79
C THR A 94 -41.78 -7.38 10.11
N THR A 95 -40.75 -6.54 10.30
CA THR A 95 -40.51 -5.79 11.54
C THR A 95 -40.74 -4.30 11.28
N PRO A 96 -41.62 -3.63 12.03
CA PRO A 96 -41.88 -2.21 11.84
C PRO A 96 -40.67 -1.35 12.24
N VAL A 97 -40.45 -0.27 11.49
CA VAL A 97 -39.51 0.80 11.79
C VAL A 97 -40.31 2.09 11.85
N THR A 98 -40.30 2.75 13.01
CA THR A 98 -41.03 4.00 13.22
C THR A 98 -40.10 5.20 13.14
N PHE A 99 -40.64 6.33 12.70
CA PHE A 99 -39.87 7.56 12.54
C PHE A 99 -40.50 8.73 13.28
N THR A 100 -39.66 9.57 13.88
CA THR A 100 -40.10 10.82 14.50
C THR A 100 -39.15 11.96 14.14
N SER A 101 -39.68 13.16 13.89
CA SER A 101 -38.90 14.39 13.68
C SER A 101 -39.06 15.29 14.90
N SER A 102 -37.94 15.80 15.44
CA SER A 102 -37.95 16.71 16.59
C SER A 102 -38.50 18.10 16.25
N ASN A 103 -38.43 18.50 14.97
CA ASN A 103 -39.01 19.73 14.45
C ASN A 103 -39.63 19.53 13.05
N PRO A 104 -40.93 19.19 12.97
CA PRO A 104 -41.63 18.98 11.71
C PRO A 104 -41.78 20.20 10.80
N GLU A 105 -41.51 21.43 11.28
CA GLU A 105 -41.54 22.64 10.46
C GLU A 105 -40.28 22.78 9.59
N VAL A 106 -39.14 22.28 10.07
CA VAL A 106 -37.86 22.25 9.32
C VAL A 106 -37.86 21.10 8.32
N LEU A 107 -38.31 19.93 8.77
CA LEU A 107 -38.49 18.75 7.92
C LEU A 107 -39.49 17.79 8.58
N ALA A 108 -40.53 17.44 7.83
CA ALA A 108 -41.56 16.51 8.29
C ALA A 108 -41.01 15.09 8.55
N SER A 109 -41.53 14.42 9.57
CA SER A 109 -41.18 13.01 9.81
C SER A 109 -41.59 12.15 8.62
N PRO A 110 -40.74 11.22 8.15
CA PRO A 110 -41.14 10.27 7.12
C PRO A 110 -42.20 9.31 7.68
N ALA A 111 -42.94 8.67 6.78
CA ALA A 111 -43.92 7.66 7.17
C ALA A 111 -43.22 6.42 7.76
N ASP A 112 -43.85 5.81 8.77
CA ASP A 112 -43.45 4.51 9.30
C ASP A 112 -43.36 3.48 8.16
N ASN A 113 -42.39 2.58 8.29
CA ASN A 113 -42.11 1.56 7.29
C ASN A 113 -41.77 0.23 7.99
N SER A 114 -41.30 -0.76 7.25
CA SER A 114 -40.86 -2.03 7.84
C SER A 114 -39.72 -2.65 7.05
N VAL A 115 -38.86 -3.39 7.75
CA VAL A 115 -37.87 -4.28 7.13
C VAL A 115 -38.40 -5.70 7.10
N THR A 116 -37.93 -6.48 6.13
CA THR A 116 -38.27 -7.91 5.98
C THR A 116 -37.04 -8.68 5.55
N TYR A 117 -37.07 -10.01 5.68
CA TYR A 117 -35.96 -10.88 5.27
C TYR A 117 -35.57 -10.62 3.81
N GLY A 118 -34.26 -10.48 3.53
CA GLY A 118 -33.73 -10.15 2.21
C GLY A 118 -33.94 -8.69 1.78
N SER A 119 -34.52 -7.85 2.63
CA SER A 119 -34.67 -6.41 2.41
C SER A 119 -34.43 -5.65 3.73
N PRO A 120 -33.19 -5.65 4.26
CA PRO A 120 -32.84 -5.09 5.56
C PRO A 120 -32.66 -3.57 5.56
N SER A 121 -33.11 -2.87 4.51
CA SER A 121 -32.96 -1.42 4.41
C SER A 121 -34.20 -0.72 3.88
N ILE A 122 -34.35 0.54 4.26
CA ILE A 122 -35.42 1.44 3.83
C ILE A 122 -34.78 2.63 3.13
N ALA A 123 -35.14 2.85 1.86
CA ALA A 123 -34.76 4.05 1.13
C ALA A 123 -35.73 5.19 1.46
N LEU A 124 -35.19 6.29 1.96
CA LEU A 124 -35.91 7.52 2.28
C LEU A 124 -35.41 8.66 1.40
N SER A 125 -36.24 9.68 1.23
CA SER A 125 -35.86 10.94 0.59
C SER A 125 -36.34 12.09 1.46
N PHE A 126 -35.42 13.01 1.73
CA PHE A 126 -35.63 14.14 2.62
C PHE A 126 -35.50 15.43 1.82
N THR A 127 -36.55 16.25 1.84
CA THR A 127 -36.57 17.58 1.21
C THR A 127 -36.51 18.63 2.32
N GLY A 128 -35.60 19.60 2.21
CA GLY A 128 -35.51 20.68 3.19
C GLY A 128 -36.67 21.67 3.02
N ASP A 129 -37.46 21.90 4.08
CA ASP A 129 -38.61 22.81 4.02
C ASP A 129 -38.20 24.23 4.45
N GLU A 130 -37.98 24.44 5.75
CA GLU A 130 -37.61 25.73 6.34
C GLU A 130 -36.19 25.69 6.91
N ILE A 131 -35.50 26.83 6.87
CA ILE A 131 -34.15 26.96 7.45
C ILE A 131 -34.20 26.66 8.95
N GLY A 132 -33.35 25.75 9.40
CA GLY A 132 -33.26 25.34 10.80
C GLY A 132 -32.60 23.98 10.95
N THR A 133 -32.66 23.46 12.17
CA THR A 133 -32.09 22.16 12.52
C THR A 133 -33.20 21.24 13.04
N THR A 134 -33.17 19.97 12.66
CA THR A 134 -34.03 18.93 13.22
C THR A 134 -33.27 17.63 13.36
N THR A 135 -33.82 16.70 14.12
CA THR A 135 -33.30 15.35 14.27
C THR A 135 -34.41 14.39 13.89
N VAL A 136 -34.13 13.47 12.96
CA VAL A 136 -35.00 12.33 12.68
C VAL A 136 -34.49 11.13 13.46
N THR A 137 -35.36 10.55 14.28
CA THR A 137 -35.09 9.33 15.04
C THR A 137 -35.83 8.16 14.39
N ALA A 138 -35.11 7.10 14.05
CA ALA A 138 -35.69 5.82 13.69
C ALA A 138 -35.59 4.83 14.83
N THR A 139 -36.62 4.01 14.98
CA THR A 139 -36.72 3.03 16.06
C THR A 139 -37.15 1.68 15.50
N VAL A 140 -36.47 0.62 15.92
CA VAL A 140 -36.81 -0.78 15.61
C VAL A 140 -36.88 -1.61 16.90
N PRO A 141 -37.89 -2.47 17.08
CA PRO A 141 -37.97 -3.33 18.26
C PRO A 141 -36.90 -4.43 18.21
N ARG A 142 -36.27 -4.72 19.36
CA ARG A 142 -35.24 -5.77 19.50
C ARG A 142 -35.82 -7.16 19.76
N GLY A 143 -37.11 -7.25 20.09
CA GLY A 143 -37.82 -8.51 20.36
C GLY A 143 -37.82 -8.95 21.83
N ASP A 144 -37.22 -8.17 22.74
CA ASP A 144 -37.17 -8.41 24.19
C ASP A 144 -37.81 -7.25 25.00
N ASP A 145 -38.80 -6.59 24.41
CA ASP A 145 -39.44 -5.35 24.90
C ASP A 145 -38.50 -4.13 24.97
N THR A 146 -37.29 -4.21 24.39
CA THR A 146 -36.41 -3.05 24.19
C THR A 146 -36.33 -2.64 22.73
N GLU A 147 -35.81 -1.45 22.46
CA GLU A 147 -35.72 -0.86 21.13
C GLU A 147 -34.27 -0.51 20.78
N ALA A 148 -33.92 -0.58 19.50
CA ALA A 148 -32.70 0.02 18.95
C ALA A 148 -33.09 1.31 18.23
N THR A 149 -32.28 2.35 18.41
CA THR A 149 -32.54 3.68 17.85
C THR A 149 -31.36 4.18 17.04
N ALA A 150 -31.66 4.89 15.95
CA ALA A 150 -30.70 5.66 15.16
C ALA A 150 -31.21 7.09 15.05
N THR A 151 -30.29 8.04 15.03
CA THR A 151 -30.58 9.46 14.87
C THR A 151 -29.85 10.01 13.66
N LEU A 152 -30.54 10.84 12.89
CA LEU A 152 -29.96 11.62 11.80
C LEU A 152 -30.13 13.09 12.11
N GLU A 153 -29.01 13.79 12.26
CA GLU A 153 -28.99 15.24 12.36
C GLU A 153 -29.20 15.84 10.97
N ILE A 154 -30.17 16.76 10.85
CA ILE A 154 -30.51 17.43 9.61
C ILE A 154 -30.43 18.94 9.81
N ASP A 155 -29.60 19.58 9.01
CA ASP A 155 -29.51 21.03 8.89
C ASP A 155 -30.07 21.48 7.54
N VAL A 156 -31.07 22.38 7.57
CA VAL A 156 -31.53 23.10 6.38
C VAL A 156 -30.94 24.51 6.42
N LEU A 157 -30.04 24.83 5.50
CA LEU A 157 -29.28 26.08 5.48
C LEU A 157 -29.47 26.80 4.14
N ALA A 158 -29.39 28.14 4.15
CA ALA A 158 -29.26 28.86 2.88
C ALA A 158 -27.94 28.44 2.19
N PRO A 159 -27.93 28.15 0.87
CA PRO A 159 -26.73 27.70 0.16
C PRO A 159 -25.79 28.87 -0.19
N THR A 160 -25.54 29.76 0.76
CA THR A 160 -24.65 30.91 0.61
C THR A 160 -23.21 30.51 0.88
N LEU A 161 -22.27 31.00 0.06
CA LEU A 161 -20.85 30.81 0.34
C LEU A 161 -20.49 31.49 1.68
N PRO A 162 -19.80 30.80 2.61
CA PRO A 162 -19.26 31.46 3.80
C PRO A 162 -18.34 32.60 3.38
N THR A 163 -18.40 33.71 4.11
CA THR A 163 -17.53 34.87 3.86
C THR A 163 -16.22 34.71 4.63
N CYS A 164 -15.14 35.31 4.12
CA CYS A 164 -13.84 35.42 4.79
C CYS A 164 -13.38 36.87 4.66
N GLU A 165 -13.10 37.52 5.78
CA GLU A 165 -12.66 38.92 5.81
C GLU A 165 -11.22 39.01 6.32
N SER A 166 -10.33 39.67 5.56
CA SER A 166 -8.92 39.84 5.95
C SER A 166 -8.71 40.61 7.26
N ALA A 167 -9.76 41.25 7.80
CA ALA A 167 -9.74 41.85 9.13
C ALA A 167 -9.69 40.81 10.26
N ASP A 168 -10.07 39.57 9.97
CA ASP A 168 -10.09 38.45 10.90
C ASP A 168 -8.82 37.59 10.81
N ASP A 169 -7.88 37.92 9.91
CA ASP A 169 -6.58 37.24 9.77
C ASP A 169 -5.89 37.14 11.13
N THR A 170 -5.38 35.96 11.44
CA THR A 170 -4.66 35.76 12.69
C THR A 170 -3.27 36.36 12.61
N SER A 171 -2.76 36.94 13.71
CA SER A 171 -1.33 37.25 13.80
C SER A 171 -0.52 35.96 13.85
N PRO A 172 0.70 35.91 13.30
CA PRO A 172 1.62 34.79 13.48
C PRO A 172 1.77 34.40 14.95
N LYS A 173 1.64 33.10 15.24
CA LYS A 173 1.81 32.50 16.56
C LYS A 173 2.71 31.29 16.45
N LEU A 174 3.53 31.07 17.48
CA LEU A 174 4.29 29.84 17.60
C LEU A 174 3.32 28.66 17.78
N LEU A 175 3.35 27.72 16.84
CA LEU A 175 2.65 26.45 16.90
C LEU A 175 3.61 25.39 17.44
N GLU A 176 3.37 24.97 18.69
CA GLU A 176 4.13 23.94 19.39
C GLU A 176 3.37 22.61 19.38
N ALA A 177 4.04 21.49 19.67
CA ALA A 177 3.40 20.19 19.66
C ALA A 177 2.23 20.11 20.67
N GLY A 178 1.10 19.56 20.22
CA GLY A 178 -0.16 19.51 20.97
C GLY A 178 -0.95 20.82 20.96
N ALA A 179 -0.48 21.87 20.29
CA ALA A 179 -1.20 23.12 20.14
C ALA A 179 -2.01 23.19 18.84
N THR A 180 -3.01 24.07 18.84
CA THR A 180 -3.83 24.41 17.68
C THR A 180 -3.95 25.92 17.58
N ILE A 181 -3.69 26.47 16.38
CA ILE A 181 -4.10 27.82 16.03
C ILE A 181 -5.50 27.73 15.44
N ALA A 182 -6.45 28.43 16.05
CA ALA A 182 -7.81 28.55 15.53
C ALA A 182 -8.08 30.00 15.12
N GLY A 183 -8.79 30.16 14.00
CA GLY A 183 -9.29 31.46 13.56
C GLY A 183 -10.43 31.97 14.45
N GLN A 184 -10.87 33.20 14.19
CA GLN A 184 -11.99 33.84 14.88
C GLN A 184 -12.94 34.43 13.84
N SER A 185 -14.16 34.80 14.26
CA SER A 185 -15.13 35.46 13.38
C SER A 185 -15.34 34.70 12.05
N SER A 186 -15.05 35.28 10.90
CA SER A 186 -15.19 34.62 9.59
C SER A 186 -14.24 33.41 9.40
N LEU A 187 -13.18 33.32 10.19
CA LEU A 187 -12.24 32.19 10.25
C LEU A 187 -12.51 31.23 11.41
N ALA A 188 -13.63 31.33 12.13
CA ALA A 188 -13.87 30.52 13.33
C ALA A 188 -13.86 28.99 13.11
N ALA A 189 -14.09 28.53 11.87
CA ALA A 189 -14.03 27.11 11.49
C ALA A 189 -12.69 26.72 10.81
N ALA A 190 -11.73 27.63 10.77
CA ALA A 190 -10.39 27.38 10.24
C ALA A 190 -9.40 27.10 11.38
N SER A 191 -8.58 26.06 11.24
CA SER A 191 -7.56 25.71 12.22
C SER A 191 -6.35 25.02 11.59
N LEU A 192 -5.21 25.16 12.25
CA LEU A 192 -3.97 24.42 11.97
C LEU A 192 -3.47 23.84 13.29
N SER A 193 -3.24 22.53 13.33
CA SER A 193 -2.80 21.83 14.53
C SER A 193 -1.47 21.14 14.31
N LEU A 194 -0.66 21.08 15.37
CA LEU A 194 0.50 20.22 15.45
C LEU A 194 0.20 19.13 16.47
N PRO A 195 0.13 17.84 16.09
CA PRO A 195 -0.21 16.76 17.02
C PRO A 195 0.69 16.74 18.26
N ALA A 196 0.15 16.29 19.38
CA ALA A 196 0.96 16.10 20.59
C ALA A 196 2.09 15.12 20.27
N ARG A 197 3.31 15.43 20.75
CA ARG A 197 4.53 14.63 20.53
C ARG A 197 5.06 14.61 19.10
N ALA A 198 4.55 15.47 18.21
CA ALA A 198 5.12 15.63 16.87
C ALA A 198 6.59 16.11 16.88
N ASP A 199 7.10 16.60 18.00
CA ASP A 199 8.48 17.02 18.25
C ASP A 199 9.27 16.05 19.15
N ASP A 200 8.64 14.99 19.66
CA ASP A 200 9.18 14.07 20.66
C ASP A 200 9.57 12.73 20.02
N PRO A 201 10.86 12.44 19.82
CA PRO A 201 11.29 11.16 19.29
C PRO A 201 11.22 10.08 20.38
N ILE A 202 10.31 9.13 20.19
CA ILE A 202 10.10 7.95 21.06
C ILE A 202 11.20 6.91 20.85
N SER A 203 11.84 7.00 19.69
CA SER A 203 13.00 6.27 19.25
C SER A 203 13.65 7.14 18.15
N PRO A 204 14.95 6.97 17.83
CA PRO A 204 15.56 7.53 16.62
C PRO A 204 14.80 7.16 15.31
N SER A 205 13.80 6.29 15.39
CA SER A 205 12.87 5.92 14.32
C SER A 205 11.63 6.80 14.17
N ILE A 206 11.35 7.75 15.08
CA ILE A 206 10.43 8.86 14.74
C ILE A 206 11.21 9.78 13.80
N THR A 207 11.08 9.46 12.52
CA THR A 207 11.89 10.03 11.44
C THR A 207 11.31 11.33 10.90
N TRP A 208 10.11 11.72 11.34
CA TRP A 208 9.41 12.92 10.82
C TRP A 208 9.05 13.94 11.91
N PRO A 209 9.99 14.30 12.81
CA PRO A 209 9.71 15.29 13.84
C PRO A 209 9.46 16.66 13.19
N VAL A 210 8.51 17.41 13.75
CA VAL A 210 8.19 18.76 13.33
C VAL A 210 8.45 19.70 14.50
N ASN A 211 9.56 20.43 14.41
CA ASN A 211 9.89 21.47 15.36
C ASN A 211 8.85 22.60 15.33
N ALA A 212 8.64 23.25 16.49
CA ALA A 212 7.74 24.38 16.61
C ALA A 212 8.05 25.48 15.57
N PHE A 213 7.00 26.14 15.08
CA PHE A 213 7.14 27.17 14.06
C PHE A 213 6.08 28.25 14.16
N GLU A 214 6.41 29.46 13.71
CA GLU A 214 5.40 30.52 13.58
C GLU A 214 4.45 30.18 12.44
N ALA A 215 3.15 30.26 12.69
CA ALA A 215 2.12 30.07 11.70
C ALA A 215 0.96 31.05 11.87
N ALA A 216 0.23 31.28 10.79
CA ALA A 216 -1.00 32.08 10.78
C ALA A 216 -2.01 31.48 9.80
N ILE A 217 -3.28 31.83 10.02
CA ILE A 217 -4.44 31.53 9.19
C ILE A 217 -4.99 32.86 8.67
N GLU A 218 -5.17 32.95 7.36
CA GLU A 218 -5.54 34.16 6.65
C GLU A 218 -6.58 33.88 5.57
N CYS A 219 -7.40 34.87 5.24
CA CYS A 219 -8.28 34.82 4.08
C CYS A 219 -7.47 34.96 2.78
N ALA A 220 -7.83 34.19 1.76
CA ALA A 220 -7.17 34.22 0.46
C ALA A 220 -8.14 34.54 -0.68
N ALA A 221 -7.58 34.84 -1.86
CA ALA A 221 -8.36 34.94 -3.09
C ALA A 221 -8.93 33.57 -3.47
N ASP A 222 -10.06 33.56 -4.17
CA ASP A 222 -10.69 32.32 -4.67
C ASP A 222 -9.73 31.55 -5.58
N ILE A 223 -9.53 30.27 -5.26
CA ILE A 223 -8.66 29.34 -6.00
C ILE A 223 -9.46 28.18 -6.61
N THR A 224 -10.78 28.35 -6.79
CA THR A 224 -11.64 27.32 -7.37
C THR A 224 -11.15 26.95 -8.78
N PRO A 225 -10.71 25.69 -9.02
CA PRO A 225 -10.26 25.27 -10.33
C PRO A 225 -11.38 25.31 -11.38
N ALA A 226 -11.02 25.39 -12.66
CA ALA A 226 -11.99 25.39 -13.74
C ALA A 226 -12.85 24.10 -13.72
N GLY A 227 -14.17 24.26 -13.84
CA GLY A 227 -15.11 23.14 -13.81
C GLY A 227 -15.64 22.78 -12.41
N TYR A 228 -15.18 23.47 -11.36
CA TYR A 228 -15.63 23.24 -9.99
C TYR A 228 -16.44 24.41 -9.43
N GLU A 229 -17.15 24.15 -8.32
CA GLU A 229 -17.77 25.16 -7.47
C GLU A 229 -17.20 25.11 -6.05
N ALA A 230 -16.98 26.30 -5.46
CA ALA A 230 -16.55 26.45 -4.08
C ALA A 230 -17.65 26.05 -3.08
N LEU A 231 -17.29 25.22 -2.10
CA LEU A 231 -18.11 24.95 -0.91
C LEU A 231 -17.80 25.90 0.25
N GLY A 232 -16.61 26.51 0.23
CA GLY A 232 -16.10 27.43 1.26
C GLY A 232 -15.16 28.49 0.67
N PRO A 233 -14.80 29.53 1.44
CA PRO A 233 -13.77 30.48 1.02
C PRO A 233 -12.40 29.81 0.98
N ALA A 234 -11.48 30.40 0.22
CA ALA A 234 -10.07 30.01 0.22
C ALA A 234 -9.38 30.50 1.50
N ILE A 235 -8.68 29.60 2.18
CA ILE A 235 -7.95 29.86 3.43
C ILE A 235 -6.46 29.62 3.20
N ARG A 236 -5.63 30.60 3.55
CA ARG A 236 -4.18 30.49 3.50
C ARG A 236 -3.60 30.18 4.87
N PHE A 237 -2.79 29.13 4.95
CA PHE A 237 -1.90 28.84 6.08
C PHE A 237 -0.50 29.31 5.73
N THR A 238 0.11 30.15 6.58
CA THR A 238 1.45 30.71 6.35
C THR A 238 2.46 30.18 7.37
N PRO A 239 3.77 30.13 7.05
CA PRO A 239 4.40 30.49 5.76
C PRO A 239 4.05 29.51 4.64
N ALA A 240 3.63 30.02 3.48
CA ALA A 240 2.99 29.23 2.42
C ALA A 240 3.97 28.29 1.70
N GLU A 241 5.26 28.60 1.74
CA GLU A 241 6.35 27.83 1.15
C GLU A 241 6.76 26.60 1.98
N ARG A 242 6.22 26.46 3.21
CA ARG A 242 6.70 25.44 4.15
C ARG A 242 6.09 24.06 3.84
N SER A 243 6.97 23.06 3.77
CA SER A 243 6.62 21.63 3.70
C SER A 243 7.15 20.88 4.92
N PHE A 244 6.53 19.74 5.23
CA PHE A 244 6.81 18.92 6.41
C PHE A 244 6.96 17.44 6.03
N PRO A 245 7.77 16.68 6.79
CA PRO A 245 7.97 15.24 6.56
C PRO A 245 6.75 14.38 6.96
N ARG A 246 5.63 15.01 7.36
CA ARG A 246 4.39 14.34 7.76
C ARG A 246 3.18 15.24 7.51
N ASP A 247 2.00 14.66 7.53
CA ASP A 247 0.74 15.40 7.38
C ASP A 247 0.40 16.17 8.66
N LEU A 248 -0.07 17.42 8.52
CA LEU A 248 -0.61 18.24 9.61
C LEU A 248 -2.13 18.37 9.52
N PRO A 249 -2.89 18.22 10.63
CA PRO A 249 -4.32 18.45 10.65
C PRO A 249 -4.70 19.92 10.40
N MET A 250 -5.63 20.12 9.48
CA MET A 250 -6.16 21.43 9.09
C MET A 250 -7.68 21.39 9.01
N THR A 251 -8.31 22.54 9.27
CA THR A 251 -9.73 22.74 8.97
C THR A 251 -9.96 24.01 8.18
N ILE A 252 -10.95 23.99 7.29
CA ILE A 252 -11.41 25.16 6.53
C ILE A 252 -12.95 25.25 6.58
N PRO A 253 -13.53 26.47 6.64
CA PRO A 253 -14.97 26.66 6.71
C PRO A 253 -15.64 26.26 5.39
N ILE A 254 -16.80 25.61 5.49
CA ILE A 254 -17.61 25.23 4.32
C ILE A 254 -19.10 25.46 4.61
N ASN A 255 -19.90 25.53 3.55
CA ASN A 255 -21.34 25.39 3.64
C ASN A 255 -21.77 24.13 2.87
N PRO A 256 -22.07 23.01 3.56
CA PRO A 256 -22.40 21.77 2.87
C PRO A 256 -23.74 21.81 2.13
N ALA A 257 -24.63 22.78 2.41
CA ALA A 257 -25.85 22.99 1.61
C ALA A 257 -25.56 23.44 0.17
N ARG A 258 -24.32 23.81 -0.15
CA ARG A 258 -23.87 24.08 -1.52
C ARG A 258 -23.54 22.82 -2.32
N MET A 259 -23.41 21.66 -1.69
CA MET A 259 -23.20 20.40 -2.41
C MET A 259 -24.35 20.16 -3.39
N PRO A 260 -24.08 19.75 -4.65
CA PRO A 260 -25.12 19.40 -5.61
C PRO A 260 -26.06 18.31 -5.07
N GLU A 261 -27.31 18.32 -5.54
CA GLU A 261 -28.37 17.43 -5.05
C GLU A 261 -28.03 15.94 -5.22
N ALA A 262 -27.45 15.56 -6.37
CA ALA A 262 -27.05 14.20 -6.66
C ALA A 262 -25.67 13.81 -6.05
N ALA A 263 -24.90 14.79 -5.57
CA ALA A 263 -23.55 14.56 -5.08
C ALA A 263 -23.56 13.92 -3.67
N ARG A 264 -22.73 12.89 -3.51
CA ARG A 264 -22.29 12.30 -2.23
C ARG A 264 -21.00 12.92 -1.70
N TRP A 265 -20.65 12.63 -0.45
CA TRP A 265 -19.41 13.14 0.18
C TRP A 265 -18.13 12.73 -0.53
N ARG A 266 -18.11 11.58 -1.23
CA ARG A 266 -16.96 11.15 -2.05
C ARG A 266 -16.55 12.12 -3.17
N HIS A 267 -17.44 13.02 -3.58
CA HIS A 267 -17.18 13.97 -4.67
C HIS A 267 -16.60 15.30 -4.19
N LEU A 268 -16.55 15.51 -2.87
CA LEU A 268 -15.85 16.65 -2.31
C LEU A 268 -14.36 16.48 -2.58
N GLN A 269 -13.72 17.53 -3.07
CA GLN A 269 -12.28 17.59 -3.29
C GLN A 269 -11.69 18.81 -2.58
N VAL A 270 -10.37 18.78 -2.37
CA VAL A 270 -9.60 19.89 -1.82
C VAL A 270 -8.78 20.48 -2.95
N ALA A 271 -8.95 21.78 -3.20
CA ALA A 271 -8.09 22.55 -4.09
C ALA A 271 -6.93 23.17 -3.30
N TYR A 272 -5.78 23.27 -3.93
CA TYR A 272 -4.56 23.87 -3.39
C TYR A 272 -3.93 24.86 -4.37
N SER A 273 -3.30 25.90 -3.81
CA SER A 273 -2.35 26.77 -4.50
C SER A 273 -1.29 27.28 -3.50
N GLY A 274 -0.04 27.32 -3.91
CA GLY A 274 1.08 27.80 -3.11
C GLY A 274 2.30 28.15 -3.95
N PRO A 275 3.41 28.61 -3.34
CA PRO A 275 4.58 29.06 -4.09
C PRO A 275 5.15 27.99 -5.03
N ARG A 276 5.16 26.71 -4.64
CA ARG A 276 5.60 25.59 -5.50
C ARG A 276 4.53 25.14 -6.51
N PHE A 277 3.26 25.43 -6.28
CA PHE A 277 2.17 25.00 -7.16
C PHE A 277 1.20 26.15 -7.34
N VAL A 278 1.58 27.13 -8.17
CA VAL A 278 0.86 28.41 -8.26
C VAL A 278 -0.52 28.21 -8.89
N GLU A 279 -0.61 27.46 -9.99
CA GLU A 279 -1.88 27.20 -10.66
C GLU A 279 -2.80 26.33 -9.79
N PRO A 280 -4.01 26.80 -9.42
CA PRO A 280 -4.91 26.04 -8.56
C PRO A 280 -5.36 24.72 -9.16
N ARG A 281 -5.27 23.66 -8.35
CA ARG A 281 -5.57 22.28 -8.75
C ARG A 281 -6.14 21.49 -7.59
N THR A 282 -6.83 20.39 -7.89
CA THR A 282 -7.31 19.47 -6.85
C THR A 282 -6.19 18.49 -6.48
N ILE A 283 -6.14 18.11 -5.21
CA ILE A 283 -5.01 17.36 -4.64
C ILE A 283 -5.47 16.07 -3.93
N LEU A 284 -4.52 15.16 -3.71
CA LEU A 284 -4.71 14.02 -2.82
C LEU A 284 -4.61 14.45 -1.35
N ALA A 285 -5.72 14.94 -0.79
CA ALA A 285 -5.80 15.26 0.64
C ALA A 285 -6.05 14.01 1.50
N THR A 286 -5.45 13.98 2.70
CA THR A 286 -5.63 12.90 3.68
C THR A 286 -6.82 13.18 4.60
N ASN A 287 -7.64 12.17 4.88
CA ASN A 287 -8.81 12.21 5.77
C ASN A 287 -9.79 13.39 5.54
N PRO A 288 -10.21 13.70 4.30
CA PRO A 288 -11.20 14.75 4.08
C PRO A 288 -12.54 14.36 4.73
N LYS A 289 -12.97 15.12 5.74
CA LYS A 289 -14.19 14.85 6.53
C LYS A 289 -14.94 16.13 6.85
N VAL A 290 -16.23 16.13 6.53
CA VAL A 290 -17.14 17.21 6.92
C VAL A 290 -17.54 17.02 8.39
N THR A 291 -17.34 18.07 9.18
CA THR A 291 -17.65 18.08 10.62
C THR A 291 -18.33 19.39 11.01
N LYS A 292 -19.03 19.39 12.14
CA LYS A 292 -19.67 20.58 12.71
C LYS A 292 -19.08 20.84 14.10
N VAL A 293 -18.47 22.00 14.28
CA VAL A 293 -17.86 22.43 15.55
C VAL A 293 -18.44 23.78 15.94
N ASP A 294 -18.93 23.90 17.18
CA ASP A 294 -19.57 25.12 17.71
C ASP A 294 -20.65 25.73 16.77
N GLY A 295 -21.39 24.85 16.09
CA GLY A 295 -22.45 25.24 15.16
C GLY A 295 -21.99 25.65 13.75
N GLN A 296 -20.68 25.67 13.48
CA GLN A 296 -20.10 25.96 12.18
C GLN A 296 -19.70 24.68 11.45
N TRP A 297 -19.99 24.62 10.15
CA TRP A 297 -19.54 23.52 9.30
C TRP A 297 -18.13 23.77 8.80
N GLN A 298 -17.30 22.74 8.86
CA GLN A 298 -15.91 22.78 8.40
C GLN A 298 -15.56 21.48 7.68
N LEU A 299 -14.62 21.58 6.75
CA LEU A 299 -13.89 20.44 6.23
C LEU A 299 -12.63 20.26 7.07
N SER A 300 -12.49 19.11 7.73
CA SER A 300 -11.23 18.64 8.31
C SER A 300 -10.48 17.82 7.28
N PHE A 301 -9.17 17.98 7.19
CA PHE A 301 -8.27 17.17 6.36
C PHE A 301 -6.84 17.26 6.91
N MET A 302 -5.90 16.55 6.29
CA MET A 302 -4.48 16.67 6.61
C MET A 302 -3.66 16.83 5.32
N ALA A 303 -2.60 17.62 5.41
CA ALA A 303 -1.66 17.85 4.31
C ALA A 303 -0.25 18.17 4.86
N PRO A 304 0.83 17.83 4.12
CA PRO A 304 2.21 18.06 4.56
C PRO A 304 2.74 19.44 4.16
N GLN A 305 2.03 20.20 3.34
CA GLN A 305 2.46 21.51 2.88
C GLN A 305 1.53 22.59 3.45
N LEU A 306 2.03 23.80 3.66
CA LEU A 306 1.18 24.97 3.90
C LEU A 306 0.86 25.66 2.57
N GLY A 307 0.02 26.67 2.59
CA GLY A 307 -0.47 27.34 1.38
C GLY A 307 -1.95 27.62 1.45
N THR A 308 -2.57 27.83 0.29
CA THR A 308 -3.99 28.17 0.19
C THR A 308 -4.81 26.92 -0.13
N TYR A 309 -5.85 26.66 0.66
CA TYR A 309 -6.75 25.53 0.51
C TYR A 309 -8.19 25.98 0.34
N GLN A 310 -8.96 25.27 -0.48
CA GLN A 310 -10.38 25.52 -0.67
C GLN A 310 -11.14 24.22 -0.94
N ALA A 311 -12.28 24.02 -0.27
CA ALA A 311 -13.15 22.88 -0.54
C ALA A 311 -13.97 23.14 -1.80
N VAL A 312 -13.95 22.18 -2.74
CA VAL A 312 -14.60 22.30 -4.05
C VAL A 312 -15.36 21.03 -4.41
N VAL A 313 -16.29 21.14 -5.37
CA VAL A 313 -17.05 20.01 -5.91
C VAL A 313 -17.36 20.24 -7.40
N ASP A 314 -17.39 19.18 -8.19
CA ASP A 314 -17.93 19.25 -9.56
C ASP A 314 -19.45 19.51 -9.47
N PRO A 315 -19.99 20.58 -10.08
CA PRO A 315 -21.43 20.86 -10.07
C PRO A 315 -22.29 19.75 -10.70
N LYS A 316 -21.70 18.83 -11.47
CA LYS A 316 -22.33 17.65 -12.07
C LYS A 316 -22.08 16.36 -11.29
N ALA A 317 -21.41 16.41 -10.14
CA ALA A 317 -21.13 15.25 -9.32
C ALA A 317 -22.40 14.42 -9.03
N GLY A 318 -22.30 13.09 -9.17
CA GLY A 318 -23.42 12.17 -8.97
C GLY A 318 -24.52 12.21 -10.06
N THR A 319 -24.35 12.98 -11.14
CA THR A 319 -25.32 13.02 -12.25
C THR A 319 -24.93 12.14 -13.44
N HIS A 320 -23.68 11.67 -13.47
CA HIS A 320 -23.17 10.83 -14.55
C HIS A 320 -23.40 9.35 -14.23
N THR A 321 -24.37 8.74 -14.90
CA THR A 321 -24.61 7.30 -14.83
C THR A 321 -24.14 6.63 -16.12
N ARG A 322 -23.40 5.53 -15.97
CA ARG A 322 -22.93 4.69 -17.07
C ARG A 322 -23.20 3.23 -16.80
N MET A 323 -23.25 2.44 -17.86
CA MET A 323 -23.25 0.98 -17.74
C MET A 323 -21.82 0.51 -17.42
N ARG A 324 -21.61 -0.04 -16.22
CA ARG A 324 -20.35 -0.65 -15.80
C ARG A 324 -20.44 -2.16 -16.01
N ARG A 325 -19.54 -2.70 -16.84
CA ARG A 325 -19.32 -4.16 -16.92
C ARG A 325 -18.66 -4.63 -15.64
N ILE A 326 -19.20 -5.68 -15.03
CA ILE A 326 -18.65 -6.38 -13.88
C ILE A 326 -18.15 -7.74 -14.34
N THR A 327 -16.92 -8.10 -13.98
CA THR A 327 -16.34 -9.42 -14.28
C THR A 327 -16.45 -10.43 -13.13
N HIS A 328 -16.83 -9.95 -11.94
CA HIS A 328 -16.89 -10.71 -10.70
C HIS A 328 -15.53 -11.29 -10.30
N ARG A 329 -14.47 -10.56 -10.62
CA ARG A 329 -13.10 -10.93 -10.30
C ARG A 329 -12.37 -9.80 -9.63
N ALA A 330 -11.66 -10.13 -8.57
CA ALA A 330 -10.73 -9.23 -7.92
C ALA A 330 -9.36 -9.90 -7.75
N LEU A 331 -8.34 -9.06 -7.62
CA LEU A 331 -6.98 -9.48 -7.34
C LEU A 331 -6.49 -8.75 -6.09
N VAL A 332 -5.92 -9.47 -5.14
CA VAL A 332 -5.34 -8.93 -3.91
C VAL A 332 -3.99 -9.57 -3.65
N GLY A 333 -3.06 -8.83 -3.07
CA GLY A 333 -1.78 -9.41 -2.68
C GLY A 333 -1.09 -8.62 -1.59
N VAL A 334 -0.21 -9.30 -0.86
CA VAL A 334 0.54 -8.74 0.28
C VAL A 334 2.03 -8.78 0.00
N SER A 335 2.79 -7.71 0.33
CA SER A 335 4.25 -7.66 0.14
C SER A 335 4.66 -7.94 -1.32
N MET A 336 5.47 -8.97 -1.61
CA MET A 336 5.75 -9.44 -2.98
C MET A 336 4.46 -9.68 -3.79
N GLY A 337 3.41 -10.20 -3.16
CA GLY A 337 2.11 -10.39 -3.79
C GLY A 337 1.40 -9.09 -4.15
N ALA A 338 1.65 -7.99 -3.43
CA ALA A 338 1.10 -6.69 -3.80
C ALA A 338 1.75 -6.15 -5.08
N ALA A 339 3.07 -6.36 -5.24
CA ALA A 339 3.76 -6.10 -6.50
C ALA A 339 3.10 -6.87 -7.64
N GLY A 340 2.90 -8.18 -7.46
CA GLY A 340 2.19 -9.02 -8.42
C GLY A 340 0.76 -8.54 -8.70
N ALA A 341 0.01 -8.15 -7.66
CA ALA A 341 -1.37 -7.69 -7.80
C ALA A 341 -1.45 -6.39 -8.61
N ALA A 342 -0.56 -5.42 -8.35
CA ALA A 342 -0.49 -4.17 -9.10
C ALA A 342 -0.06 -4.42 -10.55
N GLN A 343 1.06 -5.13 -10.75
CA GLN A 343 1.66 -5.38 -12.06
C GLN A 343 0.76 -6.23 -12.95
N PHE A 344 0.30 -7.39 -12.48
CA PHE A 344 -0.60 -8.26 -13.25
C PHE A 344 -1.99 -7.64 -13.39
N GLY A 345 -2.54 -7.10 -12.31
CA GLY A 345 -3.89 -6.54 -12.26
C GLY A 345 -4.09 -5.37 -13.21
N LEU A 346 -3.13 -4.44 -13.31
CA LEU A 346 -3.23 -3.28 -14.19
C LEU A 346 -2.95 -3.64 -15.65
N ARG A 347 -1.99 -4.54 -15.92
CA ARG A 347 -1.72 -5.04 -17.28
C ARG A 347 -2.88 -5.86 -17.85
N HIS A 348 -3.56 -6.62 -16.97
CA HIS A 348 -4.76 -7.38 -17.31
C HIS A 348 -6.05 -6.76 -16.76
N HIS A 349 -6.10 -5.43 -16.66
CA HIS A 349 -7.20 -4.67 -16.04
C HIS A 349 -8.60 -5.10 -16.47
N ARG A 350 -8.77 -5.59 -17.70
CA ARG A 350 -10.06 -6.06 -18.25
C ARG A 350 -10.66 -7.26 -17.55
N LEU A 351 -9.83 -8.05 -16.89
CA LEU A 351 -10.24 -9.27 -16.21
C LEU A 351 -10.78 -8.96 -14.81
N PHE A 352 -10.49 -7.79 -14.25
CA PHE A 352 -10.78 -7.46 -12.85
C PHE A 352 -11.70 -6.25 -12.71
N ASP A 353 -12.48 -6.26 -11.65
CA ASP A 353 -13.25 -5.10 -11.17
C ASP A 353 -12.47 -4.31 -10.12
N VAL A 354 -11.67 -5.02 -9.32
CA VAL A 354 -10.88 -4.48 -8.21
C VAL A 354 -9.47 -5.08 -8.20
N VAL A 355 -8.47 -4.23 -7.98
CA VAL A 355 -7.08 -4.60 -7.70
C VAL A 355 -6.68 -4.02 -6.35
N ALA A 356 -6.20 -4.85 -5.42
CA ALA A 356 -5.87 -4.45 -4.06
C ALA A 356 -4.45 -4.86 -3.65
N PRO A 357 -3.42 -4.07 -4.01
CA PRO A 357 -2.06 -4.23 -3.52
C PRO A 357 -1.95 -3.76 -2.05
N LEU A 358 -1.54 -4.65 -1.15
CA LEU A 358 -1.43 -4.40 0.29
C LEU A 358 0.04 -4.41 0.74
N GLY A 359 0.71 -3.25 0.65
CA GLY A 359 2.13 -3.05 0.97
C GLY A 359 3.09 -3.76 0.01
N GLY A 360 4.20 -3.14 -0.35
CA GLY A 360 5.18 -3.69 -1.32
C GLY A 360 5.49 -2.76 -2.49
N PRO A 361 6.33 -3.21 -3.44
CA PRO A 361 6.81 -2.37 -4.55
C PRO A 361 5.75 -2.25 -5.65
N VAL A 362 4.86 -1.27 -5.50
CA VAL A 362 3.74 -0.99 -6.41
C VAL A 362 4.01 0.17 -7.37
N ASP A 363 5.15 0.82 -7.25
CA ASP A 363 5.65 1.85 -8.17
C ASP A 363 7.14 1.53 -8.38
N LEU A 364 7.46 0.99 -9.55
CA LEU A 364 8.83 0.52 -9.83
C LEU A 364 9.74 1.67 -10.25
N THR A 365 9.18 2.76 -10.80
CA THR A 365 9.95 3.97 -11.12
C THR A 365 10.51 4.57 -9.83
N TRP A 366 9.66 4.79 -8.83
CA TRP A 366 10.09 5.27 -7.50
C TRP A 366 11.02 4.28 -6.80
N LEU A 367 10.71 2.98 -6.86
CA LEU A 367 11.53 1.95 -6.20
C LEU A 367 12.96 1.93 -6.74
N VAL A 368 13.14 1.92 -8.06
CA VAL A 368 14.47 1.83 -8.67
C VAL A 368 15.30 3.05 -8.31
N ASP A 369 14.71 4.25 -8.42
CA ASP A 369 15.33 5.50 -7.99
C ASP A 369 15.72 5.48 -6.51
N HIS A 370 14.82 5.04 -5.63
CA HIS A 370 15.12 4.94 -4.21
C HIS A 370 16.22 3.90 -3.92
N VAL A 371 16.25 2.79 -4.66
CA VAL A 371 17.32 1.79 -4.53
C VAL A 371 18.66 2.39 -4.95
N GLU A 372 18.73 3.11 -6.06
CA GLU A 372 19.92 3.77 -6.59
C GLU A 372 20.45 4.84 -5.65
N HIS A 373 19.63 5.86 -5.36
CA HIS A 373 20.03 7.04 -4.60
C HIS A 373 20.00 6.87 -3.07
N ASN A 374 19.46 5.75 -2.56
CA ASN A 374 19.51 5.40 -1.14
C ASN A 374 20.15 4.03 -0.89
N GLN A 375 19.49 2.91 -1.22
CA GLN A 375 19.94 1.58 -0.77
C GLN A 375 21.30 1.15 -1.33
N LEU A 376 21.73 1.68 -2.47
CA LEU A 376 23.04 1.46 -3.10
C LEU A 376 23.96 2.68 -2.99
N ALA A 377 23.47 3.80 -2.45
CA ALA A 377 24.24 5.02 -2.23
C ALA A 377 24.92 5.07 -0.85
N GLY A 378 25.35 6.27 -0.45
CA GLY A 378 26.03 6.52 0.84
C GLY A 378 27.55 6.64 0.72
N PHE A 379 28.05 6.92 -0.48
CA PHE A 379 29.47 7.14 -0.79
C PHE A 379 29.69 8.53 -1.37
N ARG A 380 30.93 9.03 -1.31
CA ARG A 380 31.28 10.34 -1.86
C ARG A 380 31.89 10.18 -3.25
N PRO A 381 31.35 10.85 -4.29
CA PRO A 381 31.98 10.86 -5.60
C PRO A 381 33.40 11.43 -5.56
N ILE A 382 34.24 10.97 -6.49
CA ILE A 382 35.62 11.43 -6.67
C ILE A 382 35.78 12.16 -8.01
N ALA A 383 36.71 13.11 -8.08
CA ALA A 383 36.97 13.85 -9.32
C ALA A 383 37.97 13.11 -10.24
N PRO A 384 37.97 13.37 -11.55
CA PRO A 384 39.05 12.93 -12.43
C PRO A 384 40.42 13.39 -11.91
N GLY A 385 41.41 12.50 -11.99
CA GLY A 385 42.77 12.65 -11.47
C GLY A 385 42.97 12.21 -10.02
N THR A 386 41.92 11.79 -9.31
CA THR A 386 41.99 11.35 -7.90
C THR A 386 42.92 10.14 -7.75
N GLN A 387 43.80 10.17 -6.75
CA GLN A 387 44.68 9.04 -6.40
C GLN A 387 44.23 8.44 -5.06
N LEU A 388 44.63 7.20 -4.77
CA LEU A 388 44.26 6.50 -3.52
C LEU A 388 44.50 7.33 -2.25
N GLN A 389 45.60 8.09 -2.19
CA GLN A 389 45.95 8.93 -1.04
C GLN A 389 45.00 10.11 -0.79
N ASP A 390 44.18 10.45 -1.78
CA ASP A 390 43.20 11.54 -1.73
C ASP A 390 41.82 11.03 -1.27
N ILE A 391 41.63 9.71 -1.21
CA ILE A 391 40.38 9.05 -0.84
C ILE A 391 40.41 8.72 0.66
N GLN A 392 39.33 9.09 1.37
CA GLN A 392 39.13 8.68 2.75
C GLN A 392 38.63 7.23 2.79
N ILE A 393 39.49 6.32 3.24
CA ILE A 393 39.19 4.88 3.34
C ILE A 393 38.83 4.41 4.76
N GLU A 394 38.83 5.31 5.75
CA GLU A 394 38.38 5.04 7.12
C GLU A 394 37.31 6.06 7.57
N LYS A 395 36.22 5.59 8.19
CA LYS A 395 35.18 6.48 8.73
C LYS A 395 35.60 7.21 9.99
N THR A 396 35.15 8.46 10.12
CA THR A 396 35.29 9.24 11.35
C THR A 396 34.38 8.68 12.44
N THR A 397 34.95 8.34 13.60
CA THR A 397 34.18 7.95 14.79
C THR A 397 33.49 9.16 15.40
N CYS A 398 32.28 8.98 15.92
CA CYS A 398 31.50 10.05 16.51
C CYS A 398 30.67 9.58 17.71
N THR A 399 30.17 10.55 18.47
CA THR A 399 29.19 10.40 19.54
C THR A 399 27.97 11.28 19.34
N THR A 400 28.08 12.30 18.49
CA THR A 400 26.99 13.19 18.09
C THR A 400 27.21 13.68 16.66
N ASP A 401 26.15 14.14 16.00
CA ASP A 401 26.22 14.73 14.65
C ASP A 401 27.18 15.94 14.55
N GLN A 402 27.49 16.62 15.66
CA GLN A 402 28.39 17.79 15.64
C GLN A 402 29.84 17.44 15.28
N GLU A 403 30.20 16.17 15.38
CA GLU A 403 31.54 15.65 15.05
C GLU A 403 31.65 15.22 13.58
N CYS A 404 30.52 15.21 12.86
CA CYS A 404 30.43 14.79 11.47
C CYS A 404 30.37 15.98 10.51
N GLN A 405 30.57 15.73 9.21
CA GLN A 405 30.35 16.76 8.19
C GLN A 405 28.86 17.18 8.16
N PRO A 406 28.54 18.38 7.63
CA PRO A 406 27.16 18.88 7.62
C PRO A 406 26.13 17.98 6.92
N ASP A 407 26.58 17.14 5.99
CA ASP A 407 25.81 16.18 5.20
C ASP A 407 25.92 14.74 5.75
N GLU A 408 26.50 14.57 6.94
CA GLU A 408 26.66 13.30 7.61
C GLU A 408 25.85 13.22 8.90
N ARG A 409 25.47 12.00 9.27
CA ARG A 409 24.84 11.66 10.55
C ARG A 409 25.73 10.74 11.35
N CYS A 410 25.72 10.92 12.66
CA CYS A 410 26.41 10.03 13.58
C CYS A 410 25.58 8.77 13.82
N ILE A 411 25.86 7.73 13.05
CA ILE A 411 25.10 6.48 13.12
C ILE A 411 25.80 5.52 14.07
N GLY A 412 25.01 4.99 14.99
CA GLY A 412 25.39 3.85 15.80
C GLY A 412 26.07 4.15 17.14
N VAL A 413 25.61 5.21 17.81
CA VAL A 413 25.94 5.52 19.20
C VAL A 413 25.12 4.61 20.14
N ILE A 414 25.74 4.00 21.15
CA ILE A 414 25.03 3.35 22.27
C ILE A 414 25.44 4.02 23.57
N ASP A 415 24.45 4.23 24.45
CA ASP A 415 24.61 4.85 25.78
C ASP A 415 25.47 4.04 26.78
N ASP A 416 26.01 2.88 26.39
CA ASP A 416 26.90 2.02 27.20
C ASP A 416 28.32 2.01 26.59
N PRO A 417 29.31 2.69 27.21
CA PRO A 417 30.69 2.68 26.73
C PRO A 417 31.24 1.25 26.62
N PRO A 418 31.99 0.89 25.55
CA PRO A 418 32.87 1.77 24.77
C PRO A 418 32.43 2.05 23.32
N PHE A 419 31.13 1.98 22.98
CA PHE A 419 30.71 2.04 21.57
C PHE A 419 30.53 3.48 21.06
N SER A 420 31.39 3.91 20.12
CA SER A 420 31.22 5.14 19.34
C SER A 420 30.50 4.83 18.02
N GLY A 421 29.68 5.78 17.57
CA GLY A 421 29.08 5.78 16.24
C GLY A 421 30.10 6.11 15.15
N ARG A 422 29.64 6.12 13.90
CA ARG A 422 30.42 6.51 12.73
C ARG A 422 29.66 7.56 11.92
N CYS A 423 30.37 8.59 11.50
CA CYS A 423 29.83 9.57 10.58
C CYS A 423 29.54 8.89 9.25
N THR A 424 28.28 8.99 8.82
CA THR A 424 27.74 8.34 7.64
C THR A 424 27.07 9.40 6.79
N PHE A 425 27.48 9.50 5.52
CA PHE A 425 26.79 10.33 4.54
C PHE A 425 25.37 9.79 4.35
N MET A 426 24.35 10.60 4.59
CA MET A 426 22.94 10.17 4.51
C MET A 426 22.22 11.02 3.48
N PRO A 427 21.58 10.41 2.45
CA PRO A 427 20.72 11.12 1.52
C PRO A 427 19.61 11.88 2.26
N ALA A 428 19.24 13.04 1.71
CA ALA A 428 18.07 13.76 2.20
C ALA A 428 16.80 13.08 1.66
N THR A 429 15.83 12.83 2.53
CA THR A 429 14.47 12.45 2.11
C THR A 429 13.70 13.71 1.72
N ASP A 430 13.10 13.71 0.55
CA ASP A 430 12.25 14.78 0.02
C ASP A 430 10.75 14.53 0.24
N GLU A 431 10.41 13.35 0.73
CA GLU A 431 9.03 12.88 0.80
C GLU A 431 8.48 12.69 2.23
N PRO A 432 7.19 13.07 2.47
CA PRO A 432 6.56 12.79 3.75
C PRO A 432 6.46 11.28 3.99
N TYR A 433 6.84 10.85 5.19
CA TYR A 433 6.86 9.46 5.64
C TYR A 433 7.94 8.56 5.00
N GLU A 434 8.92 9.11 4.28
CA GLU A 434 10.04 8.34 3.75
C GLU A 434 11.11 8.08 4.83
N HIS A 435 11.79 6.94 4.72
CA HIS A 435 12.96 6.59 5.50
C HIS A 435 14.24 6.68 4.68
N ALA A 436 15.20 7.49 5.15
CA ALA A 436 16.54 7.54 4.60
C ALA A 436 17.28 6.22 4.82
N THR A 437 18.03 5.78 3.82
CA THR A 437 18.85 4.56 3.91
C THR A 437 20.11 4.67 3.05
N THR A 438 21.14 3.87 3.36
CA THR A 438 22.40 3.80 2.60
C THR A 438 22.87 2.37 2.47
N PHE A 439 23.75 2.08 1.51
CA PHE A 439 24.29 0.72 1.31
C PHE A 439 24.80 0.10 2.59
N ASN A 440 25.59 0.85 3.39
CA ASN A 440 26.13 0.35 4.64
C ASN A 440 25.14 0.36 5.81
N ASN A 441 24.01 1.07 5.72
CA ASN A 441 23.05 1.23 6.81
C ASN A 441 21.62 1.12 6.26
N TRP A 442 21.15 -0.10 6.07
CA TRP A 442 19.77 -0.33 5.66
C TRP A 442 18.79 -0.07 6.81
N TRP A 443 17.73 0.68 6.50
CA TRP A 443 16.69 0.95 7.47
C TRP A 443 15.95 -0.35 7.81
N SER A 444 15.88 -0.63 9.11
CA SER A 444 15.15 -1.74 9.72
C SER A 444 14.96 -1.40 11.19
N GLU A 445 13.81 -0.86 11.53
CA GLU A 445 13.42 -0.59 12.92
C GLU A 445 13.16 -1.89 13.69
N GLY A 446 13.54 -1.91 14.97
CA GLY A 446 13.15 -2.98 15.88
C GLY A 446 12.43 -2.42 17.12
N PRO A 447 11.68 -3.28 17.84
CA PRO A 447 11.59 -4.73 17.67
C PRO A 447 10.79 -5.17 16.43
N GLN A 448 11.22 -6.26 15.80
CA GLN A 448 10.72 -6.70 14.48
C GLN A 448 9.32 -7.37 14.50
N LEU A 449 8.54 -7.21 15.57
CA LEU A 449 7.28 -7.94 15.77
C LEU A 449 6.25 -7.63 14.67
N GLY A 450 6.24 -6.40 14.15
CA GLY A 450 5.34 -5.98 13.07
C GLY A 450 5.89 -6.15 11.66
N ASN A 451 7.13 -6.65 11.49
CA ASN A 451 7.71 -6.82 10.16
C ASN A 451 7.20 -8.09 9.46
N GLY A 452 6.73 -9.09 10.21
CA GLY A 452 6.31 -10.39 9.64
C GLY A 452 7.46 -11.29 9.17
N GLY A 453 8.71 -10.86 9.37
CA GLY A 453 9.95 -11.55 9.04
C GLY A 453 11.15 -10.83 9.66
N ASN A 454 12.33 -11.43 9.60
CA ASN A 454 13.52 -10.83 10.19
C ASN A 454 14.14 -9.74 9.30
N PHE A 455 13.97 -9.84 7.97
CA PHE A 455 14.49 -8.90 6.96
C PHE A 455 15.92 -8.42 7.25
N ASP A 456 16.79 -9.37 7.60
CA ASP A 456 18.19 -9.07 7.82
C ASP A 456 18.88 -8.70 6.50
N ARG A 457 20.15 -8.30 6.59
CA ARG A 457 20.94 -7.90 5.42
C ARG A 457 21.02 -9.00 4.34
N ARG A 458 20.97 -10.29 4.71
CA ARG A 458 20.94 -11.38 3.73
C ARG A 458 19.59 -11.47 3.03
N ASP A 459 18.50 -11.28 3.77
CA ASP A 459 17.16 -11.28 3.18
C ASP A 459 16.96 -10.11 2.20
N TYR A 460 17.46 -8.91 2.52
CA TYR A 460 17.51 -7.78 1.58
C TYR A 460 18.32 -8.10 0.32
N THR A 461 19.57 -8.56 0.50
CA THR A 461 20.44 -8.92 -0.63
C THR A 461 19.78 -9.97 -1.50
N GLN A 462 19.13 -10.95 -0.89
CA GLN A 462 18.41 -11.99 -1.60
C GLN A 462 17.19 -11.46 -2.37
N ILE A 463 16.44 -10.50 -1.82
CA ILE A 463 15.35 -9.82 -2.54
C ILE A 463 15.86 -9.13 -3.81
N PHE A 464 16.97 -8.39 -3.72
CA PHE A 464 17.58 -7.76 -4.91
C PHE A 464 17.98 -8.78 -5.97
N ARG A 465 18.54 -9.91 -5.54
CA ARG A 465 18.91 -11.01 -6.44
C ARG A 465 17.69 -11.61 -7.14
N ASP A 466 16.60 -11.83 -6.43
CA ASP A 466 15.36 -12.32 -7.05
C ASP A 466 14.74 -11.27 -8.00
N LEU A 467 14.81 -9.98 -7.68
CA LEU A 467 14.36 -8.89 -8.56
C LEU A 467 15.14 -8.86 -9.88
N VAL A 468 16.47 -8.97 -9.87
CA VAL A 468 17.24 -8.99 -11.14
C VAL A 468 17.06 -10.27 -11.93
N LEU A 469 16.77 -11.39 -11.28
CA LEU A 469 16.41 -12.62 -11.97
C LEU A 469 15.04 -12.51 -12.65
N ALA A 470 14.10 -11.78 -12.05
CA ALA A 470 12.81 -11.50 -12.65
C ALA A 470 12.93 -10.49 -13.81
N PHE A 471 13.47 -9.31 -13.55
CA PHE A 471 13.38 -8.19 -14.49
C PHE A 471 14.66 -7.92 -15.30
N GLY A 472 15.81 -8.48 -14.91
CA GLY A 472 17.12 -8.06 -15.39
C GLY A 472 17.76 -7.03 -14.44
N ASN A 473 19.03 -6.72 -14.64
CA ASN A 473 19.74 -5.75 -13.81
C ASN A 473 19.37 -4.32 -14.24
N PRO A 474 18.71 -3.50 -13.39
CA PRO A 474 18.37 -2.13 -13.74
C PRO A 474 19.59 -1.19 -13.65
N PHE A 475 20.63 -1.55 -12.89
CA PHE A 475 21.78 -0.70 -12.59
C PHE A 475 23.04 -1.06 -13.40
N SER A 476 22.91 -1.91 -14.42
CA SER A 476 24.03 -2.26 -15.30
C SER A 476 23.55 -3.06 -16.50
N PHE A 477 24.28 -3.01 -17.61
CA PHE A 477 24.01 -3.87 -18.76
C PHE A 477 25.15 -4.85 -19.04
N ASN A 478 24.82 -6.14 -19.06
CA ASN A 478 25.72 -7.19 -19.51
C ASN A 478 25.13 -7.95 -20.71
N PRO A 479 25.76 -7.88 -21.89
CA PRO A 479 25.26 -8.55 -23.09
C PRO A 479 25.37 -10.08 -23.04
N LEU A 480 26.15 -10.65 -22.11
CA LEU A 480 26.25 -12.10 -21.92
C LEU A 480 25.07 -12.64 -21.11
N GLN A 481 24.58 -11.88 -20.12
CA GLN A 481 23.48 -12.27 -19.26
C GLN A 481 22.86 -11.05 -18.57
N LEU A 482 21.59 -10.75 -18.89
CA LEU A 482 20.92 -9.49 -18.52
C LEU A 482 20.78 -9.22 -17.01
N ASN A 483 20.86 -10.25 -16.16
CA ASN A 483 20.75 -10.08 -14.70
C ASN A 483 22.11 -9.88 -14.01
N LEU A 484 23.22 -9.83 -14.75
CA LEU A 484 24.57 -9.62 -14.21
C LEU A 484 25.10 -8.21 -14.55
N PRO A 485 26.05 -7.66 -13.78
CA PRO A 485 26.68 -6.39 -14.09
C PRO A 485 27.62 -6.50 -15.30
N ALA A 486 27.89 -5.36 -15.95
CA ALA A 486 28.78 -5.25 -17.10
C ALA A 486 30.13 -5.93 -16.85
N GLY A 487 30.62 -6.70 -17.83
CA GLY A 487 31.91 -7.38 -17.76
C GLY A 487 31.96 -8.65 -16.90
N VAL A 488 30.97 -8.92 -16.05
CA VAL A 488 30.94 -10.17 -15.27
C VAL A 488 30.75 -11.36 -16.20
N ASP A 489 31.64 -12.35 -16.09
CA ASP A 489 31.55 -13.57 -16.90
C ASP A 489 30.58 -14.55 -16.20
N PRO A 490 29.47 -14.95 -16.85
CA PRO A 490 28.50 -15.88 -16.25
C PRO A 490 29.09 -17.26 -15.94
N GLU A 491 30.24 -17.61 -16.53
CA GLU A 491 30.98 -18.84 -16.26
C GLU A 491 32.12 -18.67 -15.24
N HIS A 492 32.31 -17.47 -14.69
CA HIS A 492 33.30 -17.24 -13.65
C HIS A 492 32.88 -17.93 -12.34
N PRO A 493 33.81 -18.50 -11.55
CA PRO A 493 33.49 -19.15 -10.26
C PRO A 493 32.75 -18.27 -9.23
N SER A 494 32.84 -16.93 -9.33
CA SER A 494 32.02 -16.02 -8.51
C SER A 494 30.53 -16.05 -8.86
N GLN A 495 30.17 -16.61 -10.02
CA GLN A 495 28.80 -16.88 -10.47
C GLN A 495 28.44 -18.36 -10.34
N THR A 496 29.38 -19.26 -10.65
CA THR A 496 29.10 -20.70 -10.77
C THR A 496 29.40 -21.53 -9.53
N GLY A 497 30.14 -21.02 -8.55
CA GLY A 497 30.61 -21.80 -7.40
C GLY A 497 31.50 -22.99 -7.79
N ASP A 498 31.62 -23.98 -6.90
CA ASP A 498 32.47 -25.17 -7.06
C ASP A 498 31.70 -26.44 -7.46
N HIS A 499 30.36 -26.40 -7.46
CA HIS A 499 29.54 -27.57 -7.84
C HIS A 499 29.76 -27.95 -9.32
N GLU A 500 30.03 -29.24 -9.56
CA GLU A 500 30.46 -29.76 -10.87
C GLU A 500 29.41 -29.61 -12.00
N ASN A 501 28.11 -29.45 -11.69
CA ASN A 501 27.04 -29.36 -12.69
C ASN A 501 26.36 -27.98 -12.76
N GLY A 502 26.97 -26.94 -12.19
CA GLY A 502 26.50 -25.56 -12.28
C GLY A 502 25.32 -25.20 -11.37
N GLU A 503 25.02 -26.02 -10.36
CA GLU A 503 23.90 -25.82 -9.43
C GLU A 503 23.96 -24.49 -8.64
N CYS A 504 25.12 -23.84 -8.57
CA CYS A 504 25.27 -22.56 -7.89
C CYS A 504 25.06 -21.33 -8.77
N LYS A 505 24.87 -21.50 -10.09
CA LYS A 505 24.41 -20.40 -10.96
C LYS A 505 23.04 -19.91 -10.52
N THR A 506 22.14 -20.83 -10.18
CA THR A 506 20.84 -20.53 -9.57
C THR A 506 20.39 -21.74 -8.76
N TRP A 507 19.88 -21.49 -7.56
CA TRP A 507 19.35 -22.51 -6.67
C TRP A 507 17.95 -22.10 -6.21
N VAL A 508 17.15 -23.01 -5.64
CA VAL A 508 15.83 -22.64 -5.06
C VAL A 508 15.88 -22.86 -3.55
N LYS A 509 15.28 -21.96 -2.77
CA LYS A 509 15.11 -22.19 -1.32
C LYS A 509 14.21 -23.42 -1.07
N PRO A 510 14.69 -24.43 -0.33
CA PRO A 510 13.97 -25.69 -0.05
C PRO A 510 12.55 -25.49 0.47
N TYR A 511 11.66 -26.43 0.16
CA TYR A 511 10.27 -26.41 0.60
C TYR A 511 9.59 -27.77 0.39
N ASP A 512 9.21 -28.43 1.50
CA ASP A 512 8.51 -29.72 1.61
C ASP A 512 8.41 -30.54 0.30
N HIS A 513 9.58 -30.81 -0.28
CA HIS A 513 9.79 -31.48 -1.57
C HIS A 513 10.60 -32.76 -1.33
N PRO A 514 10.39 -33.83 -2.13
CA PRO A 514 11.19 -35.05 -2.00
C PRO A 514 12.71 -34.85 -2.08
N ASP A 515 13.15 -33.79 -2.77
CA ASP A 515 14.56 -33.41 -2.94
C ASP A 515 15.01 -32.28 -1.99
N ASP A 516 14.25 -31.98 -0.94
CA ASP A 516 14.54 -30.88 0.00
C ASP A 516 15.94 -30.93 0.59
N ASP A 517 16.45 -32.12 0.89
CA ASP A 517 17.79 -32.30 1.44
C ASP A 517 18.87 -31.87 0.42
N GLU A 518 18.69 -32.19 -0.86
CA GLU A 518 19.58 -31.78 -1.96
C GLU A 518 19.51 -30.26 -2.16
N MET A 519 18.30 -29.73 -2.29
CA MET A 519 18.08 -28.28 -2.41
C MET A 519 18.68 -27.52 -1.23
N SER A 520 18.56 -28.08 0.00
CA SER A 520 19.10 -27.47 1.21
C SER A 520 20.61 -27.47 1.21
N ALA A 521 21.23 -28.56 0.76
CA ALA A 521 22.68 -28.64 0.64
C ALA A 521 23.21 -27.60 -0.36
N ILE A 522 22.58 -27.48 -1.53
CA ILE A 522 22.93 -26.51 -2.57
C ILE A 522 22.74 -25.08 -2.04
N ALA A 523 21.54 -24.72 -1.57
CA ALA A 523 21.23 -23.37 -1.11
C ALA A 523 22.11 -22.88 0.05
N ASN A 524 22.59 -23.79 0.90
CA ASN A 524 23.47 -23.45 2.02
C ASN A 524 24.96 -23.36 1.63
N SER A 525 25.39 -24.05 0.57
CA SER A 525 26.80 -24.08 0.14
C SER A 525 27.12 -23.04 -0.92
N CYS A 526 26.24 -22.86 -1.91
CA CYS A 526 26.47 -22.02 -3.07
C CYS A 526 26.87 -20.57 -2.76
N PRO A 527 26.22 -19.84 -1.82
CA PRO A 527 26.67 -18.50 -1.47
C PRO A 527 28.13 -18.48 -1.00
N ALA A 528 28.50 -19.38 -0.09
CA ALA A 528 29.83 -19.41 0.48
C ALA A 528 30.89 -19.85 -0.55
N GLU A 529 30.57 -20.77 -1.45
CA GLU A 529 31.46 -21.18 -2.55
C GLU A 529 31.73 -20.03 -3.50
N ARG A 530 30.69 -19.34 -3.94
CA ARG A 530 30.82 -18.17 -4.83
C ARG A 530 31.66 -17.07 -4.19
N CYS A 531 31.51 -16.86 -2.88
CA CYS A 531 32.29 -15.88 -2.13
C CYS A 531 33.77 -16.26 -1.90
N GLN A 532 34.22 -17.43 -2.33
CA GLN A 532 35.66 -17.76 -2.38
C GLN A 532 36.37 -17.13 -3.58
N TYR A 533 35.59 -16.59 -4.53
CA TYR A 533 36.08 -16.10 -5.79
C TYR A 533 35.69 -14.63 -6.01
N THR A 534 36.67 -13.84 -6.42
CA THR A 534 36.50 -12.43 -6.81
C THR A 534 36.92 -12.33 -8.27
N GLN A 535 36.00 -11.93 -9.16
CA GLN A 535 36.36 -11.49 -10.50
C GLN A 535 36.86 -10.04 -10.42
N VAL A 536 38.01 -9.77 -11.03
CA VAL A 536 38.61 -8.43 -11.10
C VAL A 536 38.48 -7.90 -12.53
N LEU A 537 37.90 -6.72 -12.67
CA LEU A 537 37.67 -5.98 -13.91
C LEU A 537 38.59 -4.75 -13.92
N GLN A 538 39.36 -4.59 -14.99
CA GLN A 538 40.34 -3.50 -15.13
C GLN A 538 39.91 -2.53 -16.21
N ASN A 539 40.32 -1.26 -16.06
CA ASN A 539 39.90 -0.16 -16.94
C ASN A 539 38.36 -0.06 -17.00
N TYR A 540 37.72 -0.21 -15.82
CA TYR A 540 36.29 -0.06 -15.66
C TYR A 540 36.03 1.38 -15.23
N TYR A 541 35.33 2.14 -16.07
CA TYR A 541 35.03 3.55 -15.81
C TYR A 541 33.68 3.66 -15.10
N ASP A 542 33.54 4.72 -14.32
CA ASP A 542 32.33 5.12 -13.61
C ASP A 542 32.47 6.60 -13.25
N ASP A 543 31.52 7.44 -13.61
CA ASP A 543 31.63 8.89 -13.48
C ASP A 543 31.65 9.38 -12.03
N GLU A 544 31.02 8.64 -11.11
CA GLU A 544 30.99 8.97 -9.69
C GLU A 544 32.24 8.49 -8.93
N PHE A 545 32.65 7.24 -9.13
CA PHE A 545 33.56 6.55 -8.22
C PHE A 545 34.85 6.05 -8.87
N ASN A 546 34.94 5.99 -10.20
CA ASN A 546 36.16 5.59 -10.92
C ASN A 546 36.34 6.30 -12.29
N PRO A 547 36.35 7.65 -12.34
CA PRO A 547 36.24 8.40 -13.60
C PRO A 547 37.45 8.24 -14.54
N ASP A 548 38.61 7.83 -14.01
CA ASP A 548 39.81 7.55 -14.80
C ASP A 548 40.00 6.06 -15.13
N GLY A 549 39.10 5.17 -14.66
CA GLY A 549 39.24 3.72 -14.76
C GLY A 549 40.51 3.18 -14.08
N THR A 550 41.02 3.90 -13.08
CA THR A 550 42.33 3.64 -12.45
C THR A 550 42.27 2.54 -11.40
N PHE A 551 41.14 2.43 -10.69
CA PHE A 551 40.95 1.42 -9.65
C PHE A 551 40.35 0.15 -10.25
N ASP A 552 40.71 -0.99 -9.69
CA ASP A 552 40.11 -2.27 -10.06
C ASP A 552 38.65 -2.31 -9.59
N VAL A 553 37.77 -2.91 -10.38
CA VAL A 553 36.36 -3.12 -10.03
C VAL A 553 36.09 -4.60 -9.86
N ILE A 554 35.36 -4.99 -8.81
CA ILE A 554 35.26 -6.39 -8.38
C ILE A 554 33.84 -6.88 -8.18
N THR A 555 33.62 -8.17 -8.45
CA THR A 555 32.47 -8.88 -7.87
C THR A 555 32.74 -9.12 -6.38
N PHE A 556 31.76 -8.92 -5.51
CA PHE A 556 31.98 -9.05 -4.07
C PHE A 556 30.82 -9.76 -3.36
N CYS A 557 31.00 -9.99 -2.07
CA CYS A 557 29.99 -10.54 -1.20
C CYS A 557 29.64 -9.58 -0.07
N ASP A 558 28.42 -9.73 0.43
CA ASP A 558 27.79 -9.00 1.51
C ASP A 558 27.03 -10.00 2.44
N GLY A 559 26.03 -9.53 3.18
CA GLY A 559 25.11 -10.34 3.98
C GLY A 559 25.55 -10.55 5.44
N SER A 560 26.40 -9.68 6.00
CA SER A 560 26.72 -9.70 7.44
C SER A 560 26.04 -8.52 8.15
N ASN A 561 25.27 -8.81 9.20
CA ASN A 561 24.79 -7.78 10.12
C ASN A 561 25.91 -7.46 11.12
N LYS A 562 26.02 -6.19 11.51
CA LYS A 562 26.85 -5.79 12.64
C LYS A 562 26.47 -6.55 13.91
N LYS A 563 27.47 -7.16 14.56
CA LYS A 563 27.32 -7.89 15.83
C LYS A 563 27.80 -7.07 17.02
N LEU A 564 27.22 -7.34 18.20
CA LEU A 564 27.79 -6.91 19.47
C LEU A 564 29.24 -7.44 19.61
N PRO A 565 30.24 -6.59 19.92
CA PRO A 565 31.63 -7.04 20.01
C PRO A 565 31.82 -8.19 21.01
N GLY A 566 32.41 -9.29 20.53
CA GLY A 566 32.60 -10.52 21.32
C GLY A 566 31.33 -11.37 21.51
N SER A 567 30.24 -11.05 20.80
CA SER A 567 28.95 -11.77 20.81
C SER A 567 28.61 -12.30 19.42
N THR A 568 27.68 -13.26 19.37
CA THR A 568 27.02 -13.72 18.14
C THR A 568 25.68 -13.00 17.89
N GLU A 569 25.27 -12.13 18.81
CA GLU A 569 24.03 -11.36 18.74
C GLU A 569 24.20 -10.12 17.85
N ASP A 570 23.17 -9.83 17.04
CA ASP A 570 23.11 -8.62 16.23
C ASP A 570 23.12 -7.37 17.12
N PHE A 571 23.77 -6.32 16.62
CA PHE A 571 23.89 -5.06 17.31
C PHE A 571 22.54 -4.31 17.26
N PRO A 572 22.01 -3.80 18.39
CA PRO A 572 20.66 -3.24 18.45
C PRO A 572 20.59 -1.79 17.94
N PHE A 573 20.96 -1.54 16.67
CA PHE A 573 20.80 -0.23 16.05
C PHE A 573 19.36 -0.01 15.59
N ALA A 574 18.45 0.42 16.45
CA ALA A 574 17.23 1.04 15.92
C ALA A 574 17.58 2.46 15.41
N PRO A 575 17.16 2.89 14.20
CA PRO A 575 16.41 2.15 13.19
C PRO A 575 17.27 1.48 12.08
N TYR A 576 18.59 1.38 12.20
CA TYR A 576 19.47 0.78 11.18
C TYR A 576 20.01 -0.61 11.58
N GLN A 577 19.13 -1.56 11.95
CA GLN A 577 19.57 -2.86 12.47
C GLN A 577 20.31 -3.69 11.40
N SER A 578 20.01 -3.45 10.13
CA SER A 578 20.63 -4.08 8.97
C SER A 578 21.88 -3.33 8.48
N SER A 579 22.73 -2.90 9.43
CA SER A 579 24.00 -2.23 9.13
C SER A 579 25.11 -3.23 8.79
N TRP A 580 25.90 -2.91 7.77
CA TRP A 580 27.04 -3.70 7.28
C TRP A 580 28.19 -3.74 8.31
N TRP A 581 29.01 -4.81 8.28
CA TRP A 581 30.15 -4.97 9.17
C TRP A 581 31.34 -5.74 8.57
N ALA A 582 32.54 -5.14 8.65
CA ALA A 582 33.76 -5.69 8.05
C ALA A 582 34.33 -6.93 8.77
N ASP A 583 34.13 -7.10 10.08
CA ASP A 583 34.85 -8.13 10.85
C ASP A 583 34.23 -9.54 10.73
N GLU A 584 33.10 -9.70 10.02
CA GLU A 584 32.52 -11.00 9.70
C GLU A 584 32.79 -11.38 8.24
N ALA A 585 32.81 -12.68 7.95
CA ALA A 585 32.94 -13.14 6.58
C ALA A 585 31.66 -12.77 5.79
N ASN A 586 31.77 -11.74 4.95
CA ASN A 586 30.78 -11.41 3.94
C ASN A 586 30.66 -12.60 2.97
N ASN A 587 29.56 -13.35 3.09
CA ASN A 587 29.43 -14.69 2.53
C ASN A 587 28.15 -14.88 1.70
N HIS A 588 27.51 -13.78 1.32
CA HIS A 588 26.36 -13.79 0.43
C HIS A 588 26.69 -12.94 -0.81
N PRO A 589 26.70 -13.50 -2.02
CA PRO A 589 27.05 -12.74 -3.21
C PRO A 589 26.02 -11.63 -3.46
N ILE A 590 26.48 -10.49 -3.97
CA ILE A 590 25.62 -9.43 -4.48
C ILE A 590 25.83 -9.34 -6.00
N GLU A 591 24.79 -9.73 -6.74
CA GLU A 591 24.87 -9.90 -8.21
C GLU A 591 24.31 -8.69 -8.96
N LEU A 592 23.78 -7.70 -8.23
CA LEU A 592 23.16 -6.50 -8.78
C LEU A 592 24.20 -5.42 -9.13
N VAL A 593 25.27 -5.31 -8.35
CA VAL A 593 26.25 -4.21 -8.45
C VAL A 593 27.68 -4.73 -8.31
N LEU A 594 28.64 -3.90 -8.73
CA LEU A 594 30.08 -4.11 -8.55
C LEU A 594 30.62 -3.14 -7.51
N ALA A 595 31.78 -3.44 -6.92
CA ALA A 595 32.47 -2.53 -6.00
C ALA A 595 33.77 -2.01 -6.60
N VAL A 596 34.13 -0.77 -6.28
CA VAL A 596 35.45 -0.20 -6.60
C VAL A 596 36.44 -0.56 -5.50
N ASP A 597 37.43 -1.40 -5.82
CA ASP A 597 38.48 -1.84 -4.89
C ASP A 597 39.62 -0.83 -4.87
N TYR A 598 39.44 0.23 -4.08
CA TYR A 598 40.39 1.34 -4.02
C TYR A 598 41.78 0.90 -3.56
N ASN A 599 41.86 -0.07 -2.64
CA ASN A 599 43.14 -0.49 -2.07
C ASN A 599 43.74 -1.74 -2.73
N GLY A 600 43.01 -2.40 -3.63
CA GLY A 600 43.46 -3.53 -4.45
C GLY A 600 43.58 -4.84 -3.67
N ASN A 601 42.80 -5.05 -2.60
CA ASN A 601 42.88 -6.23 -1.76
C ASN A 601 41.96 -7.39 -2.21
N GLY A 602 41.09 -7.17 -3.19
CA GLY A 602 40.15 -8.12 -3.75
C GLY A 602 38.88 -8.35 -2.91
N VAL A 603 38.60 -7.48 -1.94
CA VAL A 603 37.45 -7.52 -1.03
C VAL A 603 36.89 -6.12 -0.85
N ARG A 604 35.57 -5.98 -0.90
CA ARG A 604 34.92 -4.69 -0.68
C ARG A 604 35.02 -4.24 0.78
N ASP A 605 35.65 -3.10 1.02
CA ASP A 605 35.74 -2.41 2.31
C ASP A 605 34.60 -1.41 2.55
N GLU A 606 34.45 -0.90 3.79
CA GLU A 606 33.27 -0.09 4.16
C GLU A 606 33.07 1.17 3.32
N LEU A 607 34.15 1.85 2.95
CA LEU A 607 34.12 3.09 2.17
C LEU A 607 34.41 2.87 0.68
N GLU A 608 34.49 1.61 0.26
CA GLU A 608 34.52 1.27 -1.15
C GLU A 608 33.09 1.28 -1.70
N PRO A 609 32.84 2.16 -2.70
CA PRO A 609 31.53 2.37 -3.26
C PRO A 609 31.08 1.20 -4.12
N VAL A 610 29.77 1.13 -4.33
CA VAL A 610 29.17 0.24 -5.31
C VAL A 610 28.71 1.06 -6.51
N ILE A 611 28.84 0.49 -7.70
CA ILE A 611 28.56 1.16 -8.97
C ILE A 611 27.11 0.88 -9.39
N THR A 612 26.42 1.95 -9.80
CA THR A 612 25.12 1.92 -10.46
C THR A 612 25.22 2.66 -11.80
N SER A 613 25.17 1.90 -12.89
CA SER A 613 25.35 2.35 -14.28
C SER A 613 24.15 1.91 -15.12
N GLY A 614 22.95 2.28 -14.66
CA GLY A 614 21.68 1.81 -15.20
C GLY A 614 21.19 2.57 -16.42
N HIS A 615 21.60 3.82 -16.55
CA HIS A 615 21.23 4.74 -17.60
C HIS A 615 22.33 5.80 -17.80
N GLU A 616 22.29 6.49 -18.93
CA GLU A 616 23.16 7.65 -19.14
C GLU A 616 22.86 8.76 -18.13
N PRO A 617 23.84 9.62 -17.80
CA PRO A 617 23.60 10.77 -16.95
C PRO A 617 22.64 11.77 -17.61
N TRP A 618 21.52 12.05 -16.96
CA TRP A 618 20.52 13.03 -17.41
C TRP A 618 20.21 14.03 -16.29
N ASP A 619 19.61 15.14 -16.69
CA ASP A 619 19.12 16.17 -15.80
C ASP A 619 17.59 16.14 -15.81
N ASP A 620 17.00 15.80 -14.67
CA ASP A 620 15.54 15.73 -14.44
C ASP A 620 14.93 17.12 -14.32
N TRP A 621 14.99 17.86 -15.42
CA TRP A 621 14.55 19.25 -15.57
C TRP A 621 13.22 19.36 -16.32
N GLY A 622 12.54 18.23 -16.57
CA GLY A 622 11.29 18.20 -17.29
C GLY A 622 11.41 18.49 -18.78
N GLU A 623 10.28 18.39 -19.49
CA GLU A 623 10.21 18.54 -20.94
C GLU A 623 10.66 19.94 -21.43
N ASP A 624 10.71 20.92 -20.53
CA ASP A 624 11.07 22.31 -20.80
C ASP A 624 12.61 22.57 -20.80
N GLN A 625 13.39 21.60 -20.29
CA GLN A 625 14.86 21.59 -20.25
C GLN A 625 15.49 22.66 -19.35
N THR A 626 14.75 23.22 -18.38
CA THR A 626 15.20 24.31 -17.53
C THR A 626 14.79 24.03 -16.09
N PRO A 627 15.74 23.81 -15.16
CA PRO A 627 15.35 23.56 -13.78
C PRO A 627 14.73 24.82 -13.18
N SER A 628 13.70 24.64 -12.36
CA SER A 628 12.90 25.68 -11.72
C SER A 628 13.71 26.89 -11.24
N ILE A 629 14.86 26.66 -10.59
CA ILE A 629 15.71 27.73 -9.99
C ILE A 629 16.25 28.77 -10.98
N ILE A 630 16.33 28.47 -12.28
CA ILE A 630 16.79 29.42 -13.30
C ILE A 630 15.68 29.88 -14.25
N GLU A 631 14.45 29.44 -14.03
CA GLU A 631 13.32 29.80 -14.87
C GLU A 631 12.92 31.29 -14.74
N PRO A 632 12.45 31.92 -15.82
CA PRO A 632 11.93 33.28 -15.78
C PRO A 632 10.68 33.41 -14.90
N GLY A 633 10.85 33.88 -13.66
CA GLY A 633 9.76 34.04 -12.71
C GLY A 633 10.04 33.42 -11.35
N TYR A 634 11.13 32.65 -11.23
CA TYR A 634 11.52 31.99 -9.99
C TYR A 634 11.77 32.99 -8.86
N GLY A 635 11.19 32.71 -7.70
CA GLY A 635 11.35 33.50 -6.50
C GLY A 635 10.48 33.00 -5.34
N PRO A 636 10.51 33.66 -4.17
CA PRO A 636 9.80 33.19 -2.98
C PRO A 636 8.28 33.02 -3.15
N ASP A 637 7.68 33.73 -4.11
CA ASP A 637 6.24 33.68 -4.40
C ASP A 637 5.90 32.70 -5.54
N ASN A 638 6.89 32.18 -6.27
CA ASN A 638 6.76 31.22 -7.36
C ASN A 638 8.04 30.38 -7.49
N LEU A 639 8.02 29.18 -6.93
CA LEU A 639 9.14 28.24 -6.89
C LEU A 639 9.14 27.29 -8.10
N ASP A 640 8.08 27.27 -8.89
CA ASP A 640 7.88 26.44 -10.09
C ASP A 640 7.22 27.29 -11.20
N PRO A 641 7.99 28.18 -11.86
CA PRO A 641 7.46 29.05 -12.91
C PRO A 641 6.84 28.36 -14.12
N SER A 642 7.36 27.22 -14.55
CA SER A 642 6.82 26.43 -15.68
C SER A 642 5.64 25.55 -15.29
N GLY A 643 5.48 25.24 -14.00
CA GLY A 643 4.35 24.49 -13.47
C GLY A 643 4.51 22.97 -13.57
N ASP A 644 5.73 22.48 -13.77
CA ASP A 644 6.08 21.11 -14.08
C ASP A 644 6.89 20.40 -12.99
N ASP A 645 7.14 21.02 -11.83
CA ASP A 645 7.63 20.33 -10.63
C ASP A 645 6.71 19.15 -10.28
N TYR A 646 7.25 17.94 -10.26
CA TYR A 646 6.51 16.74 -9.90
C TYR A 646 6.26 16.65 -8.39
N ASP A 647 5.03 16.24 -8.05
CA ASP A 647 4.68 15.79 -6.71
C ASP A 647 3.47 14.83 -6.79
N PRO A 648 3.51 13.65 -6.18
CA PRO A 648 2.46 12.64 -6.32
C PRO A 648 1.09 13.06 -5.75
N ARG A 649 1.02 14.10 -4.92
CA ARG A 649 -0.22 14.63 -4.33
C ARG A 649 -0.67 15.95 -4.94
N TYR A 650 0.28 16.81 -5.27
CA TYR A 650 0.01 18.18 -5.70
C TYR A 650 0.14 18.34 -7.22
N ASN A 651 1.13 17.73 -7.87
CA ASN A 651 1.34 17.82 -9.31
C ASN A 651 1.78 16.48 -9.91
N PRO A 652 0.92 15.44 -9.91
CA PRO A 652 1.32 14.11 -10.37
C PRO A 652 1.51 14.02 -11.91
N THR A 653 1.30 15.12 -12.63
CA THR A 653 1.58 15.27 -14.06
C THR A 653 2.88 16.01 -14.35
N GLY A 654 3.54 16.56 -13.33
CA GLY A 654 4.84 17.22 -13.48
C GLY A 654 5.89 16.28 -14.08
N THR A 655 6.89 16.89 -14.70
CA THR A 655 8.00 16.21 -15.37
C THR A 655 9.35 16.56 -14.74
N GLU A 656 9.50 17.73 -14.10
CA GLU A 656 10.73 18.05 -13.34
C GLU A 656 10.73 17.29 -11.99
N GLY A 657 11.74 16.46 -11.77
CA GLY A 657 11.90 15.67 -10.54
C GLY A 657 10.98 14.45 -10.44
N ASP A 658 10.48 13.93 -11.56
CA ASP A 658 9.60 12.75 -11.57
C ASP A 658 10.36 11.42 -11.61
N ARG A 659 11.69 11.47 -11.63
CA ARG A 659 12.64 10.35 -11.55
C ARG A 659 12.56 9.43 -12.77
N ARG A 660 12.05 9.95 -13.88
CA ARG A 660 11.90 9.22 -15.13
C ARG A 660 12.35 10.08 -16.29
N TYR A 661 13.30 9.62 -17.09
CA TYR A 661 13.65 10.36 -18.31
C TYR A 661 12.44 10.48 -19.27
N GLN A 662 12.16 11.70 -19.72
CA GLN A 662 11.26 12.04 -20.82
C GLN A 662 12.01 12.56 -22.04
N SER A 663 11.40 12.32 -23.21
CA SER A 663 11.92 12.82 -24.48
C SER A 663 11.94 14.35 -24.50
N GLY A 664 13.13 14.92 -24.39
CA GLY A 664 13.34 16.36 -24.42
C GLY A 664 14.35 16.78 -23.37
N GLU A 665 14.44 16.04 -22.27
CA GLU A 665 15.34 16.35 -21.17
C GLU A 665 16.81 16.29 -21.59
N PRO A 666 17.66 17.13 -20.98
CA PRO A 666 19.08 17.09 -21.24
C PRO A 666 19.68 15.77 -20.74
N PHE A 667 20.41 15.09 -21.62
CA PHE A 667 21.25 13.97 -21.23
C PHE A 667 22.64 14.11 -21.83
N ARG A 668 23.59 13.43 -21.19
CA ARG A 668 24.98 13.31 -21.63
C ARG A 668 25.12 11.95 -22.30
N ASP A 669 25.34 11.98 -23.62
CA ASP A 669 25.55 10.80 -24.49
C ASP A 669 26.93 10.18 -24.24
N TYR A 670 27.17 9.79 -22.99
CA TYR A 670 28.43 9.26 -22.45
C TYR A 670 28.34 7.76 -22.17
N GLY A 671 27.27 7.10 -22.61
CA GLY A 671 27.03 5.70 -22.32
C GLY A 671 26.70 5.45 -20.84
N LEU A 672 26.47 4.18 -20.53
CA LEU A 672 26.02 3.76 -19.20
C LEU A 672 27.08 3.98 -18.11
N ASP A 673 28.37 4.05 -18.45
CA ASP A 673 29.42 4.33 -17.47
C ASP A 673 29.55 5.82 -17.11
N GLY A 674 28.87 6.69 -17.85
CA GLY A 674 28.76 8.13 -17.60
C GLY A 674 30.02 8.94 -17.94
N VAL A 675 31.06 8.34 -18.53
CA VAL A 675 32.35 9.00 -18.78
C VAL A 675 32.58 9.26 -20.27
N ASP A 676 32.73 10.52 -20.67
CA ASP A 676 33.00 10.89 -22.07
C ASP A 676 34.30 10.25 -22.63
N GLY A 677 34.20 9.64 -23.81
CA GLY A 677 35.33 9.09 -24.57
C GLY A 677 35.71 7.66 -24.20
N THR A 678 34.83 6.90 -23.56
CA THR A 678 35.05 5.52 -23.10
C THR A 678 34.38 4.47 -23.99
N ALA A 679 33.75 4.81 -25.12
CA ALA A 679 32.99 3.92 -26.00
C ALA A 679 33.74 2.67 -26.52
N SER A 680 35.07 2.64 -26.37
CA SER A 680 35.91 1.48 -26.68
C SER A 680 36.07 0.50 -25.51
N SER A 681 35.61 0.88 -24.32
CA SER A 681 35.49 0.09 -23.11
C SER A 681 34.53 -1.07 -23.38
N PRO A 682 34.86 -2.30 -22.95
CA PRO A 682 33.95 -3.43 -23.09
C PRO A 682 32.78 -3.39 -22.09
N TYR A 683 32.77 -2.42 -21.17
CA TYR A 683 31.75 -2.28 -20.12
C TYR A 683 30.76 -1.15 -20.42
N ASP A 684 31.08 -0.31 -21.40
CA ASP A 684 30.24 0.82 -21.78
C ASP A 684 29.28 0.48 -22.93
N TYR A 685 28.10 1.08 -22.89
CA TYR A 685 27.01 0.88 -23.83
C TYR A 685 26.24 2.18 -24.00
N GLY A 686 25.99 2.57 -25.25
CA GLY A 686 25.19 3.75 -25.58
C GLY A 686 25.98 4.98 -26.04
N GLU A 687 27.27 5.11 -25.69
CA GLU A 687 28.02 6.35 -25.96
C GLU A 687 28.06 6.73 -27.44
N GLY A 688 27.68 7.99 -27.71
CA GLY A 688 27.79 8.65 -28.99
C GLY A 688 26.70 8.25 -29.99
N ASP A 689 25.61 7.62 -29.54
CA ASP A 689 24.53 7.16 -30.41
C ASP A 689 23.45 8.22 -30.66
N GLY A 690 23.49 9.32 -29.90
CA GLY A 690 22.61 10.47 -30.02
C GLY A 690 21.22 10.26 -29.40
N THR A 691 21.02 9.22 -28.60
CA THR A 691 19.77 8.90 -27.91
C THR A 691 20.01 8.50 -26.47
N PHE A 692 19.11 8.89 -25.56
CA PHE A 692 19.21 8.48 -24.16
C PHE A 692 19.20 6.95 -24.04
N THR A 693 20.29 6.40 -23.54
CA THR A 693 20.47 4.97 -23.35
C THR A 693 20.18 4.56 -21.91
N GLN A 694 19.43 3.47 -21.76
CA GLN A 694 19.16 2.81 -20.47
C GLN A 694 19.37 1.30 -20.61
N SER A 695 19.66 0.62 -19.50
CA SER A 695 19.88 -0.82 -19.49
C SER A 695 18.59 -1.57 -19.88
N PRO A 696 18.67 -2.70 -20.60
CA PRO A 696 17.50 -3.52 -20.90
C PRO A 696 16.77 -4.05 -19.66
N GLY A 697 17.48 -4.19 -18.53
CA GLY A 697 16.86 -4.52 -17.25
C GLY A 697 15.98 -3.38 -16.74
N LEU A 698 16.47 -2.13 -16.80
CA LEU A 698 15.69 -0.95 -16.44
C LEU A 698 14.46 -0.77 -17.36
N GLU A 699 14.60 -1.02 -18.66
CA GLU A 699 13.46 -1.08 -19.59
C GLU A 699 12.40 -2.11 -19.18
N SER A 700 12.85 -3.26 -18.69
CA SER A 700 11.98 -4.34 -18.21
C SER A 700 11.24 -3.93 -16.93
N PHE A 701 11.92 -3.28 -15.97
CA PHE A 701 11.24 -2.72 -14.79
C PHE A 701 10.12 -1.75 -15.21
N HIS A 702 10.41 -0.80 -16.10
CA HIS A 702 9.41 0.14 -16.60
C HIS A 702 8.24 -0.53 -17.33
N ARG A 703 8.47 -1.65 -18.03
CA ARG A 703 7.40 -2.44 -18.68
C ARG A 703 6.41 -3.02 -17.68
N TYR A 704 6.87 -3.41 -16.49
CA TYR A 704 6.00 -3.96 -15.45
C TYR A 704 5.44 -2.89 -14.51
N ASP A 705 5.99 -1.67 -14.56
CA ASP A 705 5.71 -0.60 -13.64
C ASP A 705 4.24 -0.12 -13.68
N PRO A 706 3.46 -0.32 -12.60
CA PRO A 706 2.10 0.22 -12.46
C PRO A 706 1.98 1.72 -12.77
N HIS A 707 2.98 2.51 -12.36
CA HIS A 707 2.99 3.96 -12.58
C HIS A 707 3.04 4.27 -14.08
N SER A 708 4.02 3.70 -14.78
CA SER A 708 4.19 3.84 -16.22
C SER A 708 2.94 3.41 -17.00
N LEU A 709 2.27 2.34 -16.57
CA LEU A 709 1.04 1.85 -17.20
C LEU A 709 -0.14 2.81 -17.02
N VAL A 710 -0.35 3.35 -15.82
CA VAL A 710 -1.45 4.28 -15.54
C VAL A 710 -1.21 5.64 -16.18
N ARG A 711 0.04 6.13 -16.23
CA ARG A 711 0.38 7.36 -16.96
C ARG A 711 0.39 7.18 -18.48
N GLY A 712 0.48 5.96 -18.98
CA GLY A 712 0.57 5.67 -20.41
C GLY A 712 1.96 5.93 -20.99
N LEU A 713 3.01 5.86 -20.15
CA LEU A 713 4.42 6.01 -20.55
C LEU A 713 4.94 4.76 -21.26
N THR A 714 4.29 3.62 -21.06
CA THR A 714 4.65 2.35 -21.71
C THR A 714 3.44 1.72 -22.39
N ASP A 715 3.59 1.32 -23.65
CA ASP A 715 2.58 0.53 -24.37
C ASP A 715 3.00 -0.95 -24.40
N VAL A 716 2.48 -1.72 -23.46
CA VAL A 716 2.89 -3.12 -23.27
C VAL A 716 1.92 -4.14 -23.87
N HIS A 717 0.80 -3.69 -24.44
CA HIS A 717 -0.27 -4.60 -24.89
C HIS A 717 -1.01 -4.16 -26.15
N SER A 718 -1.69 -5.13 -26.76
CA SER A 718 -2.63 -4.89 -27.87
C SER A 718 -3.84 -4.02 -27.49
N THR A 719 -4.02 -3.66 -26.21
CA THR A 719 -4.95 -2.57 -25.89
C THR A 719 -4.59 -1.74 -24.67
N PRO A 720 -4.63 -0.39 -24.77
CA PRO A 720 -4.26 0.51 -23.70
C PRO A 720 -5.21 0.53 -22.49
N LEU A 721 -4.66 0.91 -21.32
CA LEU A 721 -5.40 1.35 -20.13
C LEU A 721 -5.88 2.80 -20.31
N ASP A 722 -6.85 2.98 -21.20
CA ASP A 722 -7.50 4.28 -21.47
C ASP A 722 -8.43 4.73 -20.32
N ASP A 723 -8.97 5.95 -20.41
CA ASP A 723 -9.83 6.50 -19.35
C ASP A 723 -11.12 5.68 -19.14
N GLN A 724 -11.66 5.06 -20.20
CA GLN A 724 -12.84 4.21 -20.10
C GLN A 724 -12.54 2.93 -19.33
N ALA A 725 -11.40 2.31 -19.64
CA ALA A 725 -10.89 1.14 -18.98
C ALA A 725 -10.56 1.41 -17.52
N LEU A 726 -9.87 2.52 -17.24
CA LEU A 726 -9.57 2.99 -15.89
C LEU A 726 -10.87 3.14 -15.13
N ALA A 727 -11.85 3.89 -15.65
CA ALA A 727 -13.07 4.17 -14.93
C ALA A 727 -13.82 2.90 -14.47
N ARG A 728 -13.64 1.73 -15.10
CA ARG A 728 -14.23 0.46 -14.63
C ARG A 728 -13.46 -0.19 -13.47
N LEU A 729 -12.16 0.08 -13.34
CA LEU A 729 -11.29 -0.50 -12.33
C LEU A 729 -11.26 0.37 -11.08
N ASP A 730 -11.51 -0.26 -9.93
CA ASP A 730 -11.30 0.34 -8.62
C ASP A 730 -10.02 -0.25 -7.98
N VAL A 731 -9.31 0.56 -7.19
CA VAL A 731 -8.01 0.19 -6.62
C VAL A 731 -7.95 0.51 -5.13
N TRP A 732 -7.50 -0.46 -4.34
CA TRP A 732 -7.23 -0.29 -2.91
C TRP A 732 -5.75 -0.47 -2.64
N LEU A 733 -5.06 0.60 -2.26
CA LEU A 733 -3.66 0.61 -1.91
C LEU A 733 -3.52 0.75 -0.40
N ASP A 734 -2.54 0.07 0.19
CA ASP A 734 -2.11 0.37 1.55
C ASP A 734 -0.58 0.32 1.72
N GLY A 735 -0.10 0.95 2.79
CA GLY A 735 1.30 0.94 3.19
C GLY A 735 1.48 1.39 4.63
N GLY A 736 2.40 0.74 5.34
CA GLY A 736 2.77 1.11 6.69
C GLY A 736 3.63 2.38 6.70
N ASN A 737 3.43 3.27 7.68
CA ASN A 737 4.27 4.45 7.81
C ASN A 737 5.71 4.11 8.25
N ARG A 738 5.92 2.98 8.95
CA ARG A 738 7.23 2.47 9.41
C ARG A 738 7.66 1.23 8.62
N ASP A 739 7.25 1.14 7.36
CA ASP A 739 7.57 0.02 6.51
C ASP A 739 9.02 0.10 6.03
N LEU A 740 9.79 -0.97 6.22
CA LEU A 740 11.22 -1.00 5.88
C LEU A 740 11.54 -0.87 4.39
N PHE A 741 10.55 -1.03 3.52
CA PHE A 741 10.66 -0.83 2.08
C PHE A 741 9.97 0.45 1.61
N ASN A 742 9.60 1.38 2.52
CA ASN A 742 8.89 2.61 2.18
C ASN A 742 7.60 2.33 1.35
N SER A 743 6.83 1.31 1.74
CA SER A 743 5.62 0.91 1.01
C SER A 743 4.56 2.01 0.93
N TYR A 744 4.45 2.89 1.95
CA TYR A 744 3.50 4.01 1.89
C TYR A 744 3.92 5.10 0.87
N PRO A 745 5.16 5.64 0.89
CA PRO A 745 5.67 6.48 -0.19
C PRO A 745 5.45 5.88 -1.58
N THR A 746 5.84 4.61 -1.77
CA THR A 746 5.65 3.89 -3.04
C THR A 746 4.17 3.88 -3.48
N ALA A 747 3.26 3.50 -2.60
CA ALA A 747 1.82 3.45 -2.89
C ALA A 747 1.21 4.83 -3.17
N ARG A 748 1.78 5.90 -2.60
CA ARG A 748 1.36 7.28 -2.86
C ARG A 748 1.67 7.70 -4.29
N HIS A 749 2.82 7.35 -4.85
CA HIS A 749 3.14 7.67 -6.25
C HIS A 749 2.13 7.02 -7.20
N LEU A 750 1.85 5.73 -7.01
CA LEU A 750 0.81 5.04 -7.78
C LEU A 750 -0.57 5.71 -7.61
N ALA A 751 -0.98 6.09 -6.39
CA ALA A 751 -2.22 6.83 -6.17
C ALA A 751 -2.26 8.17 -6.94
N GLY A 752 -1.14 8.88 -6.97
CA GLY A 752 -0.94 10.11 -7.73
C GLY A 752 -1.19 9.95 -9.23
N THR A 753 -0.74 8.83 -9.83
CA THR A 753 -0.99 8.57 -11.26
C THR A 753 -2.48 8.47 -11.61
N PHE A 754 -3.31 7.97 -10.69
CA PHE A 754 -4.77 7.95 -10.90
C PHE A 754 -5.38 9.35 -10.78
N LEU A 755 -4.87 10.18 -9.87
CA LEU A 755 -5.27 11.59 -9.75
C LEU A 755 -4.92 12.36 -11.04
N ALA A 756 -3.71 12.14 -11.60
CA ALA A 756 -3.28 12.69 -12.88
C ALA A 756 -4.22 12.33 -14.05
N ARG A 757 -4.87 11.16 -13.97
CA ARG A 757 -5.86 10.68 -14.95
C ARG A 757 -7.30 11.07 -14.59
N GLY A 758 -7.49 12.03 -13.68
CA GLY A 758 -8.80 12.58 -13.31
C GLY A 758 -9.69 11.61 -12.52
N ARG A 759 -9.14 10.54 -11.93
CA ARG A 759 -9.90 9.65 -11.07
C ARG A 759 -10.07 10.27 -9.69
N ASN A 760 -11.24 10.08 -9.09
CA ASN A 760 -11.47 10.43 -7.69
C ASN A 760 -10.62 9.51 -6.79
N THR A 761 -9.67 10.10 -6.07
CA THR A 761 -8.72 9.45 -5.17
C THR A 761 -8.88 9.97 -3.75
N VAL A 762 -8.66 9.13 -2.75
CA VAL A 762 -8.63 9.56 -1.33
C VAL A 762 -7.45 8.92 -0.60
N ALA A 763 -6.81 9.68 0.28
CA ALA A 763 -5.86 9.15 1.25
C ALA A 763 -6.51 9.08 2.64
N LEU A 764 -6.28 7.98 3.34
CA LEU A 764 -6.75 7.72 4.70
C LEU A 764 -5.57 7.41 5.59
N SER A 765 -5.57 7.89 6.83
CA SER A 765 -4.45 7.67 7.78
C SER A 765 -4.72 6.63 8.87
N ASP A 766 -5.94 6.08 8.92
CA ASP A 766 -6.35 5.05 9.88
C ASP A 766 -7.58 4.30 9.35
N PHE A 767 -7.74 3.05 9.77
CA PHE A 767 -8.84 2.17 9.37
C PHE A 767 -10.22 2.73 9.69
N ASN A 768 -10.35 3.55 10.75
CA ASN A 768 -11.62 4.15 11.17
C ASN A 768 -11.91 5.51 10.51
N GLN A 769 -11.04 5.96 9.59
CA GLN A 769 -11.27 7.17 8.79
C GLN A 769 -12.17 6.90 7.58
N VAL A 770 -12.41 5.62 7.23
CA VAL A 770 -13.34 5.26 6.16
C VAL A 770 -14.77 5.75 6.49
N PRO A 771 -15.57 6.15 5.48
CA PRO A 771 -16.94 6.61 5.68
C PRO A 771 -17.78 5.59 6.45
N GLY A 772 -18.52 6.06 7.45
CA GLY A 772 -19.39 5.21 8.26
C GLY A 772 -18.75 4.68 9.55
N LEU A 773 -17.43 4.75 9.72
CA LEU A 773 -16.75 4.42 10.98
C LEU A 773 -16.50 5.67 11.84
N ASN A 774 -16.12 5.44 13.11
CA ASN A 774 -15.82 6.51 14.05
C ASN A 774 -14.33 6.52 14.44
N PRO A 775 -13.55 7.51 13.99
CA PRO A 775 -12.13 7.59 14.34
C PRO A 775 -11.88 7.87 15.83
N ASP A 776 -12.87 8.37 16.57
CA ASP A 776 -12.74 8.63 18.01
C ASP A 776 -12.85 7.36 18.87
N THR A 777 -13.25 6.22 18.28
CA THR A 777 -13.41 4.93 18.95
C THR A 777 -12.74 3.81 18.13
N PRO A 778 -11.41 3.85 17.95
CA PRO A 778 -10.69 2.96 17.03
C PRO A 778 -10.74 1.49 17.42
N GLU A 779 -11.07 1.18 18.67
CA GLU A 779 -11.30 -0.18 19.18
C GLU A 779 -12.59 -0.84 18.67
N LEU A 780 -13.53 -0.04 18.12
CA LEU A 780 -14.82 -0.49 17.60
C LEU A 780 -14.82 -0.57 16.07
N PHE A 781 -13.88 -1.33 15.52
CA PHE A 781 -13.78 -1.53 14.07
C PHE A 781 -14.80 -2.55 13.55
N ALA A 782 -15.67 -2.12 12.61
CA ALA A 782 -16.68 -2.97 11.98
C ALA A 782 -16.79 -2.69 10.47
N PRO A 783 -16.13 -3.47 9.60
CA PRO A 783 -16.06 -3.18 8.16
C PRO A 783 -17.45 -3.26 7.46
N ALA A 784 -18.40 -3.96 8.07
CA ALA A 784 -19.79 -4.05 7.63
C ALA A 784 -20.59 -2.73 7.80
N GLU A 785 -20.09 -1.79 8.60
CA GLU A 785 -20.71 -0.46 8.82
C GLU A 785 -20.20 0.62 7.86
N VAL A 786 -19.23 0.28 7.01
CA VAL A 786 -18.65 1.23 6.04
C VAL A 786 -19.71 1.62 4.99
N VAL A 787 -19.82 2.92 4.73
CA VAL A 787 -20.70 3.46 3.69
C VAL A 787 -19.93 3.49 2.36
N TRP A 788 -19.85 2.34 1.69
CA TRP A 788 -19.06 2.14 0.47
C TRP A 788 -19.43 3.08 -0.69
N ASP A 789 -20.67 3.55 -0.74
CA ASP A 789 -21.13 4.52 -1.74
C ASP A 789 -20.49 5.91 -1.54
N ASP A 790 -20.02 6.22 -0.34
CA ASP A 790 -19.36 7.49 0.02
C ASP A 790 -17.83 7.36 0.02
N LEU A 791 -17.29 6.23 -0.43
CA LEU A 791 -15.85 6.02 -0.62
C LEU A 791 -15.49 6.07 -2.11
N GLN A 792 -14.34 6.68 -2.41
CA GLN A 792 -13.81 6.82 -3.77
C GLN A 792 -13.42 5.45 -4.38
N GLY A 793 -13.27 5.43 -5.70
CA GLY A 793 -12.85 4.23 -6.44
C GLY A 793 -11.37 3.92 -6.31
N ILE A 794 -10.55 4.92 -5.99
CA ILE A 794 -9.11 4.78 -5.73
C ILE A 794 -8.84 5.21 -4.29
N VAL A 795 -8.37 4.28 -3.46
CA VAL A 795 -8.15 4.50 -2.02
C VAL A 795 -6.68 4.20 -1.69
N LEU A 796 -6.04 5.11 -0.97
CA LEU A 796 -4.72 4.92 -0.36
C LEU A 796 -4.88 4.93 1.16
N LEU A 797 -4.63 3.82 1.83
CA LEU A 797 -4.65 3.71 3.28
C LEU A 797 -3.22 3.67 3.84
N ARG A 798 -2.82 4.70 4.58
CA ARG A 798 -1.70 4.61 5.50
C ARG A 798 -2.15 3.94 6.78
N TYR A 799 -1.42 2.95 7.25
CA TYR A 799 -1.59 2.39 8.59
C TYR A 799 -0.34 2.62 9.45
N GLY A 800 -0.51 2.47 10.76
CA GLY A 800 0.50 2.80 11.74
C GLY A 800 0.24 4.14 12.41
N ARG A 801 0.48 4.19 13.72
CA ARG A 801 0.41 5.46 14.45
C ARG A 801 1.60 6.33 14.11
N ASP A 802 1.36 7.61 13.83
CA ASP A 802 2.43 8.57 13.61
C ASP A 802 3.29 8.73 14.88
N ASP A 803 2.64 8.86 16.04
CA ASP A 803 3.27 9.14 17.35
C ASP A 803 2.99 8.01 18.39
N PRO A 804 3.46 6.77 18.17
CA PRO A 804 3.09 5.59 18.96
C PRO A 804 3.73 5.59 20.34
N THR A 805 3.03 5.21 21.40
CA THR A 805 3.72 4.91 22.68
C THR A 805 4.77 3.80 22.51
N GLU A 806 5.73 3.68 23.44
CA GLU A 806 6.76 2.62 23.39
C GLU A 806 6.15 1.21 23.25
N ALA A 807 5.06 0.92 23.97
CA ALA A 807 4.35 -0.35 23.86
C ALA A 807 3.67 -0.56 22.49
N GLU A 808 3.22 0.51 21.84
CA GLU A 808 2.61 0.43 20.50
C GLU A 808 3.66 0.23 19.42
N HIS A 809 4.78 0.95 19.53
CA HIS A 809 5.98 0.74 18.74
C HIS A 809 6.48 -0.69 18.86
N ASP A 810 6.58 -1.21 20.10
CA ASP A 810 7.06 -2.56 20.35
C ASP A 810 6.13 -3.64 19.78
N ASN A 811 4.83 -3.37 19.69
CA ASN A 811 3.87 -4.25 19.05
C ASN A 811 3.90 -4.18 17.52
N GLY A 812 4.71 -3.28 16.94
CA GLY A 812 4.99 -3.18 15.51
C GLY A 812 3.96 -2.41 14.70
N THR A 813 3.31 -1.39 15.29
CA THR A 813 2.38 -0.52 14.55
C THR A 813 3.06 0.14 13.36
N GLY A 814 2.44 0.07 12.18
CA GLY A 814 2.94 0.72 10.97
C GLY A 814 4.14 0.05 10.30
N MET A 815 4.67 -1.03 10.87
CA MET A 815 5.74 -1.83 10.27
C MET A 815 5.26 -2.63 9.04
N HIS A 816 6.15 -3.40 8.41
CA HIS A 816 5.89 -4.02 7.11
C HIS A 816 4.60 -4.83 7.00
N VAL A 817 4.24 -5.54 8.07
CA VAL A 817 2.97 -6.27 8.19
C VAL A 817 2.01 -5.53 9.11
N GLY A 818 2.53 -4.91 10.17
CA GLY A 818 1.78 -4.20 11.20
C GLY A 818 1.45 -5.06 12.41
N THR A 819 0.68 -4.51 13.35
CA THR A 819 0.15 -5.27 14.49
C THR A 819 -0.88 -6.32 14.04
N VAL A 820 -1.20 -7.29 14.91
CA VAL A 820 -2.27 -8.28 14.63
C VAL A 820 -3.59 -7.63 14.23
N ASN A 821 -3.96 -6.51 14.85
CA ASN A 821 -5.19 -5.80 14.51
C ASN A 821 -5.08 -5.11 13.14
N GLU A 822 -3.94 -4.49 12.84
CA GLU A 822 -3.70 -3.84 11.55
C GLU A 822 -3.80 -4.87 10.42
N ILE A 823 -3.19 -6.06 10.55
CA ILE A 823 -3.30 -7.15 9.57
C ILE A 823 -4.76 -7.52 9.28
N LEU A 824 -5.55 -7.74 10.33
CA LEU A 824 -6.96 -8.11 10.20
C LEU A 824 -7.76 -7.00 9.51
N GLN A 825 -7.55 -5.74 9.90
CA GLN A 825 -8.29 -4.60 9.36
C GLN A 825 -7.91 -4.30 7.90
N ARG A 826 -6.64 -4.45 7.51
CA ARG A 826 -6.16 -4.35 6.11
C ARG A 826 -6.90 -5.33 5.20
N LEU A 827 -6.91 -6.61 5.59
CA LEU A 827 -7.60 -7.66 4.85
C LEU A 827 -9.11 -7.46 4.85
N GLN A 828 -9.70 -7.08 5.98
CA GLN A 828 -11.14 -6.83 6.08
C GLN A 828 -11.59 -5.72 5.12
N LEU A 829 -10.95 -4.56 5.15
CA LEU A 829 -11.37 -3.45 4.29
C LEU A 829 -11.19 -3.79 2.82
N ALA A 830 -10.07 -4.40 2.42
CA ALA A 830 -9.85 -4.79 1.03
C ALA A 830 -10.93 -5.78 0.54
N MET A 831 -11.27 -6.79 1.35
CA MET A 831 -12.28 -7.81 0.97
C MET A 831 -13.70 -7.22 0.93
N TYR A 832 -14.07 -6.39 1.89
CA TYR A 832 -15.38 -5.72 1.86
C TYR A 832 -15.46 -4.68 0.73
N PHE A 833 -14.36 -3.99 0.41
CA PHE A 833 -14.28 -3.11 -0.74
C PHE A 833 -14.57 -3.88 -2.04
N MET A 834 -13.92 -5.03 -2.25
CA MET A 834 -14.22 -5.93 -3.40
C MET A 834 -15.68 -6.36 -3.41
N GLY A 835 -16.17 -6.89 -2.28
CA GLY A 835 -17.56 -7.35 -2.16
C GLY A 835 -18.58 -6.24 -2.44
N SER A 836 -18.29 -4.99 -2.06
CA SER A 836 -19.17 -3.84 -2.31
C SER A 836 -19.39 -3.54 -3.80
N ARG A 837 -18.49 -3.99 -4.68
CA ARG A 837 -18.57 -3.80 -6.14
C ARG A 837 -19.40 -4.88 -6.84
N TRP A 838 -19.84 -5.92 -6.13
CA TRP A 838 -20.64 -7.02 -6.67
C TRP A 838 -22.04 -7.05 -6.04
N PRO A 839 -22.95 -6.14 -6.42
CA PRO A 839 -24.27 -6.03 -5.81
C PRO A 839 -25.12 -7.29 -5.99
N ASP A 840 -24.87 -8.07 -7.04
CA ASP A 840 -25.53 -9.33 -7.38
C ASP A 840 -24.87 -10.58 -6.75
N ALA A 841 -23.75 -10.44 -6.04
CA ALA A 841 -23.09 -11.57 -5.39
C ALA A 841 -23.92 -12.14 -4.22
N PRO A 842 -23.91 -13.47 -4.01
CA PRO A 842 -24.67 -14.10 -2.93
C PRO A 842 -24.20 -13.64 -1.55
N ARG A 843 -25.14 -13.23 -0.70
CA ARG A 843 -24.88 -12.81 0.69
C ARG A 843 -25.77 -13.49 1.71
N ALA A 844 -26.81 -14.21 1.31
CA ALA A 844 -27.73 -14.87 2.23
C ALA A 844 -26.99 -15.82 3.19
N GLN A 845 -27.46 -15.92 4.44
CA GLN A 845 -26.95 -16.92 5.36
C GLN A 845 -27.44 -18.31 4.93
N VAL A 846 -26.57 -19.31 4.93
CA VAL A 846 -26.89 -20.68 4.49
C VAL A 846 -26.42 -21.74 5.47
N GLU A 847 -27.05 -22.91 5.40
CA GLU A 847 -26.57 -24.13 6.07
C GLU A 847 -25.18 -24.51 5.56
N VAL A 848 -24.36 -25.07 6.47
CA VAL A 848 -23.00 -25.50 6.13
C VAL A 848 -23.05 -26.81 5.35
N ALA A 849 -22.10 -27.01 4.43
CA ALA A 849 -22.08 -28.18 3.57
C ALA A 849 -22.00 -29.51 4.35
N GLN A 850 -21.46 -29.52 5.56
CA GLN A 850 -21.36 -30.70 6.43
C GLN A 850 -22.73 -31.28 6.82
N ASP A 851 -23.77 -30.44 6.89
CA ASP A 851 -25.09 -30.86 7.36
C ASP A 851 -25.86 -31.64 6.27
N ASN A 852 -25.67 -31.27 5.00
CA ASN A 852 -26.27 -31.95 3.85
C ASN A 852 -25.36 -31.83 2.60
N PRO A 853 -24.27 -32.61 2.53
CA PRO A 853 -23.33 -32.54 1.42
C PRO A 853 -23.92 -33.13 0.14
N ALA A 854 -23.57 -32.56 -1.02
CA ALA A 854 -23.93 -33.11 -2.32
C ALA A 854 -23.32 -34.51 -2.54
N GLU A 855 -24.03 -35.38 -3.25
CA GLU A 855 -23.57 -36.75 -3.51
C GLU A 855 -22.29 -36.76 -4.37
N GLY A 856 -21.27 -37.50 -3.93
CA GLY A 856 -20.03 -37.71 -4.69
C GLY A 856 -19.05 -36.54 -4.69
N ILE A 857 -19.24 -35.54 -3.83
CA ILE A 857 -18.33 -34.39 -3.72
C ILE A 857 -17.15 -34.69 -2.77
N ASP A 858 -15.97 -34.14 -3.08
CA ASP A 858 -14.77 -34.36 -2.29
C ASP A 858 -14.83 -33.73 -0.90
N ASN A 859 -14.20 -34.38 0.09
CA ASN A 859 -14.16 -33.89 1.48
C ASN A 859 -13.56 -32.48 1.61
N CYS A 860 -12.59 -32.12 0.77
CA CYS A 860 -12.01 -30.78 0.78
C CYS A 860 -13.06 -29.71 0.41
N VAL A 861 -13.98 -30.04 -0.49
CA VAL A 861 -15.07 -29.16 -0.91
C VAL A 861 -16.11 -29.02 0.19
N ILE A 862 -16.44 -30.10 0.90
CA ILE A 862 -17.31 -30.06 2.09
C ILE A 862 -16.67 -29.21 3.20
N ALA A 863 -15.35 -29.31 3.38
CA ALA A 863 -14.57 -28.54 4.33
C ALA A 863 -14.27 -27.10 3.87
N ASN A 864 -14.71 -26.71 2.67
CA ASN A 864 -14.47 -25.44 2.01
C ASN A 864 -12.98 -25.08 1.79
N ASN A 865 -12.06 -26.03 1.94
CA ASN A 865 -10.63 -25.78 1.78
C ASN A 865 -10.01 -26.93 0.98
N CYS A 866 -9.55 -26.61 -0.24
CA CYS A 866 -8.92 -27.56 -1.15
C CYS A 866 -7.52 -27.09 -1.51
N THR A 867 -6.64 -28.03 -1.83
CA THR A 867 -5.31 -27.78 -2.41
C THR A 867 -5.10 -28.73 -3.58
N PHE A 868 -4.43 -28.27 -4.63
CA PHE A 868 -4.07 -29.09 -5.79
C PHE A 868 -2.83 -28.52 -6.49
N ASP A 869 -2.14 -29.36 -7.25
CA ASP A 869 -1.05 -28.91 -8.12
C ASP A 869 -1.61 -28.48 -9.48
N PHE A 870 -1.27 -27.27 -9.92
CA PHE A 870 -1.56 -26.79 -11.26
C PHE A 870 -0.31 -26.86 -12.14
N THR A 871 -0.44 -27.45 -13.33
CA THR A 871 0.63 -27.52 -14.34
C THR A 871 0.18 -26.80 -15.59
N SER A 872 0.91 -25.76 -15.97
CA SER A 872 0.69 -25.00 -17.21
C SER A 872 1.04 -25.81 -18.46
N SER A 873 0.59 -25.33 -19.61
CA SER A 873 0.87 -25.90 -20.94
C SER A 873 2.36 -25.94 -21.29
N PHE A 874 3.16 -25.04 -20.71
CA PHE A 874 4.61 -24.97 -20.85
C PHE A 874 5.37 -25.69 -19.72
N GLY A 875 4.65 -26.38 -18.83
CA GLY A 875 5.22 -27.33 -17.88
C GLY A 875 5.61 -26.78 -16.51
N ARG A 876 5.41 -25.47 -16.24
CA ARG A 876 5.57 -24.95 -14.87
C ARG A 876 4.47 -25.54 -13.98
N LYS A 877 4.89 -26.20 -12.90
CA LYS A 877 4.03 -26.84 -11.89
C LYS A 877 4.16 -26.11 -10.55
N GLY A 878 3.03 -25.78 -9.91
CA GLY A 878 2.99 -25.17 -8.58
C GLY A 878 1.67 -25.49 -7.85
N PRO A 879 1.67 -25.51 -6.50
CA PRO A 879 0.47 -25.72 -5.71
C PRO A 879 -0.47 -24.53 -5.83
N VAL A 880 -1.76 -24.79 -5.66
CA VAL A 880 -2.82 -23.80 -5.57
C VAL A 880 -3.70 -24.20 -4.40
N ALA A 881 -3.97 -23.24 -3.51
CA ALA A 881 -4.96 -23.42 -2.45
C ALA A 881 -6.25 -22.70 -2.81
N LEU A 882 -7.38 -23.24 -2.36
CA LEU A 882 -8.71 -22.69 -2.58
C LEU A 882 -9.49 -22.64 -1.28
N THR A 883 -10.07 -21.48 -0.97
CA THR A 883 -11.14 -21.37 0.02
C THR A 883 -12.46 -21.15 -0.72
N LEU A 884 -13.37 -22.10 -0.56
CA LEU A 884 -14.70 -22.06 -1.16
C LEU A 884 -15.67 -21.36 -0.20
N PRO A 885 -16.69 -20.66 -0.71
CA PRO A 885 -17.62 -19.94 0.15
C PRO A 885 -18.48 -20.91 0.97
N PRO A 886 -18.96 -20.49 2.16
CA PRO A 886 -19.89 -21.28 2.96
C PRO A 886 -21.11 -21.74 2.14
N GLY A 887 -21.38 -23.06 2.19
CA GLY A 887 -22.47 -23.70 1.46
C GLY A 887 -22.10 -24.22 0.07
N TYR A 888 -20.87 -24.00 -0.43
CA TYR A 888 -20.48 -24.45 -1.78
C TYR A 888 -20.68 -25.96 -2.01
N GLY A 889 -20.36 -26.80 -1.02
CA GLY A 889 -20.55 -28.25 -1.10
C GLY A 889 -21.97 -28.76 -0.77
N HIS A 890 -22.91 -27.87 -0.44
CA HIS A 890 -24.25 -28.23 0.03
C HIS A 890 -25.14 -28.75 -1.12
N ALA A 891 -25.91 -29.80 -0.90
CA ALA A 891 -26.72 -30.46 -1.93
C ALA A 891 -27.68 -29.51 -2.66
N ASP A 892 -28.25 -28.54 -1.95
CA ASP A 892 -29.23 -27.58 -2.49
C ASP A 892 -28.61 -26.34 -3.14
N LEU A 893 -27.28 -26.16 -3.08
CA LEU A 893 -26.57 -24.98 -3.62
C LEU A 893 -25.68 -25.30 -4.83
N GLN A 894 -25.94 -26.42 -5.50
CA GLN A 894 -25.10 -26.88 -6.62
C GLN A 894 -25.25 -26.05 -7.91
N ASP A 895 -26.29 -25.21 -8.01
CA ASP A 895 -26.47 -24.29 -9.14
C ASP A 895 -25.94 -22.87 -8.86
N GLU A 896 -25.58 -22.57 -7.61
CA GLU A 896 -25.11 -21.25 -7.19
C GLU A 896 -23.69 -20.98 -7.71
N ARG A 897 -23.46 -19.77 -8.21
CA ARG A 897 -22.18 -19.30 -8.76
C ARG A 897 -21.63 -18.15 -7.94
N TYR A 898 -20.31 -18.05 -7.88
CA TYR A 898 -19.62 -17.10 -6.99
C TYR A 898 -18.59 -16.24 -7.72
N PRO A 899 -18.39 -14.98 -7.30
CA PRO A 899 -17.22 -14.20 -7.68
C PRO A 899 -15.92 -14.91 -7.29
N VAL A 900 -14.80 -14.50 -7.91
CA VAL A 900 -13.47 -15.07 -7.65
C VAL A 900 -12.51 -13.98 -7.18
N ILE A 901 -11.83 -14.23 -6.07
CA ILE A 901 -10.76 -13.38 -5.54
C ILE A 901 -9.45 -14.15 -5.69
N TYR A 902 -8.54 -13.67 -6.52
CA TYR A 902 -7.18 -14.20 -6.61
C TYR A 902 -6.32 -13.53 -5.54
N VAL A 903 -5.60 -14.33 -4.76
CA VAL A 903 -4.83 -13.90 -3.59
C VAL A 903 -3.36 -14.26 -3.79
N MET A 904 -2.51 -13.25 -3.83
CA MET A 904 -1.07 -13.38 -4.04
C MET A 904 -0.30 -13.24 -2.72
N HIS A 905 0.57 -14.19 -2.43
CA HIS A 905 1.26 -14.28 -1.16
C HIS A 905 2.54 -13.45 -1.10
N GLY A 906 2.97 -13.15 0.13
CA GLY A 906 4.19 -12.43 0.41
C GLY A 906 5.44 -13.25 0.14
N TYR A 907 6.59 -12.57 0.21
CA TYR A 907 7.89 -13.18 -0.03
C TYR A 907 8.17 -14.28 0.99
N GLY A 908 8.58 -15.46 0.52
CA GLY A 908 8.90 -16.61 1.37
C GLY A 908 7.69 -17.42 1.89
N MET A 909 6.46 -17.01 1.59
CA MET A 909 5.23 -17.76 1.91
C MET A 909 4.88 -18.78 0.82
N THR A 910 3.87 -19.62 1.10
CA THR A 910 3.17 -20.45 0.12
C THR A 910 1.67 -20.11 0.05
N PRO A 911 0.94 -20.62 -0.96
CA PRO A 911 -0.52 -20.49 -1.01
C PRO A 911 -1.22 -20.92 0.29
N GLU A 912 -0.77 -22.03 0.90
CA GLU A 912 -1.35 -22.60 2.11
C GLU A 912 -1.09 -21.73 3.35
N ASP A 913 0.10 -21.15 3.49
CA ASP A 913 0.42 -20.24 4.61
C ASP A 913 -0.56 -19.07 4.67
N LEU A 914 -0.86 -18.49 3.49
CA LEU A 914 -1.79 -17.37 3.40
C LEU A 914 -3.25 -17.83 3.59
N GLN A 915 -3.62 -19.01 3.09
CA GLN A 915 -4.95 -19.58 3.31
C GLN A 915 -5.24 -19.75 4.81
N VAL A 916 -4.30 -20.27 5.59
CA VAL A 916 -4.45 -20.44 7.03
C VAL A 916 -4.59 -19.10 7.74
N THR A 917 -3.80 -18.10 7.32
CA THR A 917 -3.82 -16.75 7.90
C THR A 917 -5.19 -16.07 7.74
N ILE A 918 -5.98 -16.47 6.75
CA ILE A 918 -7.24 -15.84 6.34
C ILE A 918 -8.47 -16.75 6.60
N ALA A 919 -8.28 -17.88 7.30
CA ALA A 919 -9.31 -18.93 7.48
C ALA A 919 -10.64 -18.46 8.14
N PHE A 920 -10.66 -17.29 8.79
CA PHE A 920 -11.86 -16.71 9.39
C PHE A 920 -12.82 -16.04 8.39
N ILE A 921 -12.45 -15.84 7.12
CA ILE A 921 -13.30 -15.14 6.14
C ILE A 921 -14.68 -15.81 5.98
N GLY A 922 -14.76 -17.13 6.08
CA GLY A 922 -16.04 -17.84 6.03
C GLY A 922 -17.04 -17.37 7.10
N ASN A 923 -16.55 -16.94 8.27
CA ASN A 923 -17.40 -16.38 9.33
C ASN A 923 -17.95 -15.00 8.95
N TRP A 924 -17.25 -14.22 8.14
CA TRP A 924 -17.73 -12.93 7.65
C TRP A 924 -18.73 -13.10 6.50
N MET A 925 -18.57 -14.14 5.69
CA MET A 925 -19.49 -14.49 4.59
C MET A 925 -20.80 -15.14 5.06
N ASN A 926 -20.84 -15.74 6.26
CA ASN A 926 -22.02 -16.47 6.77
C ASN A 926 -22.41 -16.09 8.21
N GLY A 927 -21.89 -14.98 8.74
CA GLY A 927 -22.15 -14.52 10.09
C GLY A 927 -23.58 -14.00 10.28
N SER A 928 -24.21 -14.38 11.40
CA SER A 928 -25.60 -14.00 11.73
C SER A 928 -25.75 -12.60 12.36
N MET A 929 -24.65 -11.89 12.63
CA MET A 929 -24.66 -10.55 13.21
C MET A 929 -24.94 -9.43 12.20
N TYR A 930 -24.73 -9.71 10.92
CA TYR A 930 -24.91 -8.76 9.81
C TYR A 930 -26.10 -9.20 8.97
N SER A 931 -26.81 -8.26 8.35
CA SER A 931 -27.86 -8.53 7.36
C SER A 931 -27.27 -8.87 6.00
N GLN A 932 -28.11 -9.34 5.06
CA GLN A 932 -27.66 -9.59 3.68
C GLN A 932 -27.06 -8.36 2.99
N LEU A 933 -27.40 -7.14 3.42
CA LEU A 933 -26.85 -5.91 2.82
C LEU A 933 -25.40 -5.65 3.25
N THR A 934 -25.06 -5.99 4.49
CA THR A 934 -23.80 -5.59 5.14
C THR A 934 -22.81 -6.73 5.27
N ARG A 935 -23.28 -7.97 5.17
CA ARG A 935 -22.45 -9.18 5.19
C ARG A 935 -21.50 -9.21 3.99
N LEU A 936 -20.28 -9.68 4.23
CA LEU A 936 -19.30 -9.89 3.16
C LEU A 936 -19.88 -10.84 2.10
N SER A 937 -19.70 -10.50 0.82
CA SER A 937 -20.10 -11.35 -0.31
C SER A 937 -19.42 -12.71 -0.24
N LYS A 938 -20.17 -13.77 -0.53
CA LYS A 938 -19.58 -15.10 -0.75
C LYS A 938 -18.74 -15.06 -2.03
N ALA A 939 -17.52 -15.57 -1.96
CA ALA A 939 -16.59 -15.64 -3.08
C ALA A 939 -15.72 -16.89 -2.99
N ILE A 940 -15.25 -17.37 -4.14
CA ILE A 940 -14.16 -18.35 -4.23
C ILE A 940 -12.85 -17.59 -4.10
N MET A 941 -11.98 -18.02 -3.19
CA MET A 941 -10.64 -17.45 -3.04
C MET A 941 -9.60 -18.40 -3.61
N VAL A 942 -8.76 -17.91 -4.52
CA VAL A 942 -7.71 -18.67 -5.20
C VAL A 942 -6.35 -18.15 -4.78
N TYR A 943 -5.61 -18.93 -3.99
CA TYR A 943 -4.27 -18.55 -3.52
C TYR A 943 -3.22 -18.99 -4.54
N VAL A 944 -2.52 -18.01 -5.10
CA VAL A 944 -1.65 -18.16 -6.28
C VAL A 944 -0.20 -18.38 -5.85
N ASP A 945 0.45 -19.41 -6.38
CA ASP A 945 1.86 -19.67 -6.13
C ASP A 945 2.79 -18.67 -6.82
N GLY A 946 3.44 -17.83 -6.03
CA GLY A 946 4.51 -16.91 -6.46
C GLY A 946 5.90 -17.32 -5.98
N ARG A 947 6.06 -18.54 -5.45
CA ARG A 947 7.36 -19.05 -4.99
C ARG A 947 8.13 -19.68 -6.15
N CYS A 948 9.46 -19.57 -6.09
CA CYS A 948 10.34 -20.29 -7.02
C CYS A 948 10.19 -21.81 -6.88
N ARG A 949 10.15 -22.50 -8.02
CA ARG A 949 9.98 -23.95 -8.12
C ARG A 949 11.20 -24.67 -8.69
N TRP A 950 11.37 -25.91 -8.23
CA TRP A 950 12.33 -26.87 -8.76
C TRP A 950 11.68 -27.60 -9.94
N GLN A 951 12.28 -27.47 -11.12
CA GLN A 951 11.75 -28.00 -12.37
C GLN A 951 12.25 -29.43 -12.62
N GLU A 952 11.36 -30.40 -12.45
CA GLU A 952 11.65 -31.81 -12.78
C GLU A 952 12.02 -31.98 -14.27
N GLY A 953 12.99 -32.86 -14.54
CA GLY A 953 13.38 -33.20 -15.92
C GLY A 953 14.30 -32.18 -16.62
N LYS A 954 14.72 -31.11 -15.93
CA LYS A 954 15.77 -30.18 -16.40
C LYS A 954 17.17 -30.62 -15.97
N THR A 955 18.19 -30.13 -16.66
CA THR A 955 19.61 -30.30 -16.27
C THR A 955 19.86 -29.59 -14.94
N ALA A 956 20.84 -30.04 -14.15
CA ALA A 956 21.09 -29.50 -12.81
C ALA A 956 21.20 -27.96 -12.78
N GLU A 957 21.94 -27.39 -13.73
CA GLU A 957 22.05 -25.95 -13.99
C GLU A 957 20.72 -25.20 -14.18
N HIS A 958 19.71 -25.84 -14.79
CA HIS A 958 18.43 -25.22 -15.17
C HIS A 958 17.23 -25.75 -14.35
N ARG A 959 17.47 -26.50 -13.27
CA ARG A 959 16.38 -27.00 -12.41
C ARG A 959 15.77 -25.90 -11.55
N ALA A 960 16.56 -24.89 -11.18
CA ALA A 960 16.09 -23.77 -10.38
C ALA A 960 15.54 -22.65 -11.27
N GLU A 961 14.24 -22.34 -11.18
CA GLU A 961 13.65 -21.26 -11.99
C GLU A 961 14.01 -19.86 -11.46
N CYS A 962 14.23 -19.72 -10.15
CA CYS A 962 14.70 -18.52 -9.44
C CYS A 962 15.11 -18.88 -8.00
N LEU A 963 15.40 -17.92 -7.11
CA LEU A 963 15.98 -18.19 -5.78
C LEU A 963 14.92 -18.36 -4.69
N ARG A 964 14.04 -17.39 -4.49
CA ARG A 964 12.97 -17.44 -3.45
C ARG A 964 11.61 -16.96 -3.93
N GLY A 965 11.55 -15.87 -4.69
CA GLY A 965 10.29 -15.24 -5.10
C GLY A 965 10.31 -14.86 -6.58
N THR A 966 9.18 -15.07 -7.27
CA THR A 966 9.05 -14.76 -8.70
C THR A 966 8.63 -13.31 -8.96
N PHE A 967 8.19 -12.59 -7.92
CA PHE A 967 7.51 -11.29 -8.03
C PHE A 967 6.30 -11.30 -8.97
N TYR A 968 5.77 -12.48 -9.30
CA TYR A 968 4.67 -12.68 -10.24
C TYR A 968 4.93 -12.06 -11.63
N ALA A 969 6.19 -11.96 -12.04
CA ALA A 969 6.58 -11.45 -13.36
C ALA A 969 7.04 -12.57 -14.30
N ASP A 970 6.98 -12.32 -15.61
CA ASP A 970 7.69 -13.17 -16.57
C ASP A 970 9.17 -12.80 -16.54
N SER A 971 9.99 -13.79 -16.15
CA SER A 971 11.43 -13.61 -16.04
C SER A 971 12.08 -13.33 -17.38
N VAL A 972 13.05 -12.41 -17.40
CA VAL A 972 13.92 -12.17 -18.56
C VAL A 972 14.85 -13.34 -18.87
N ARG A 973 15.00 -14.29 -17.93
CA ARG A 973 15.78 -15.50 -18.16
C ARG A 973 14.99 -16.52 -18.98
N PRO A 974 15.62 -17.19 -19.96
CA PRO A 974 14.97 -18.22 -20.76
C PRO A 974 14.42 -19.42 -19.97
N ASP A 975 15.03 -19.73 -18.82
CA ASP A 975 14.66 -20.82 -17.91
C ASP A 975 13.90 -20.36 -16.66
N GLY A 976 13.66 -19.04 -16.55
CA GLY A 976 12.93 -18.44 -15.43
C GLY A 976 11.42 -18.62 -15.52
N PRO A 977 10.69 -18.31 -14.43
CA PRO A 977 9.24 -18.44 -14.38
C PRO A 977 8.56 -17.49 -15.39
N GLN A 978 7.46 -17.95 -16.00
CA GLN A 978 6.59 -17.16 -16.87
C GLN A 978 5.22 -17.01 -16.19
N MET A 979 5.16 -16.13 -15.19
CA MET A 979 4.05 -16.04 -14.24
C MET A 979 2.76 -15.49 -14.84
N ASP A 980 2.82 -14.64 -15.86
CA ASP A 980 1.62 -14.10 -16.50
C ASP A 980 0.85 -15.20 -17.21
N ALA A 981 1.55 -15.92 -18.09
CA ALA A 981 0.98 -17.03 -18.83
C ALA A 981 0.47 -18.12 -17.88
N TRP A 982 1.23 -18.41 -16.81
CA TRP A 982 0.82 -19.36 -15.79
C TRP A 982 -0.48 -18.96 -15.10
N LEU A 983 -0.59 -17.69 -14.69
CA LEU A 983 -1.78 -17.19 -14.00
C LEU A 983 -2.99 -17.13 -14.93
N LEU A 984 -2.83 -16.69 -16.19
CA LEU A 984 -3.93 -16.70 -17.16
C LEU A 984 -4.48 -18.11 -17.40
N GLU A 985 -3.61 -19.11 -17.55
CA GLU A 985 -4.05 -20.52 -17.67
C GLU A 985 -4.68 -21.05 -16.38
N LEU A 986 -4.20 -20.62 -15.21
CA LEU A 986 -4.82 -20.95 -13.93
C LEU A 986 -6.23 -20.35 -13.85
N MET A 987 -6.43 -19.11 -14.28
CA MET A 987 -7.74 -18.47 -14.30
C MET A 987 -8.73 -19.28 -15.17
N ASP A 988 -8.31 -19.68 -16.37
CA ASP A 988 -9.10 -20.54 -17.26
C ASP A 988 -9.44 -21.89 -16.63
N HIS A 989 -8.49 -22.49 -15.90
CA HIS A 989 -8.74 -23.72 -15.15
C HIS A 989 -9.80 -23.52 -14.06
N ILE A 990 -9.72 -22.44 -13.28
CA ILE A 990 -10.68 -22.13 -12.23
C ILE A 990 -12.09 -21.95 -12.80
N ASP A 991 -12.25 -21.22 -13.90
CA ASP A 991 -13.55 -21.04 -14.56
C ASP A 991 -14.15 -22.35 -15.11
N GLN A 992 -13.31 -23.28 -15.56
CA GLN A 992 -13.74 -24.57 -16.09
C GLN A 992 -14.07 -25.59 -15.00
N SER A 993 -13.39 -25.50 -13.85
CA SER A 993 -13.49 -26.49 -12.77
C SER A 993 -14.41 -26.07 -11.62
N TYR A 994 -14.68 -24.78 -11.44
CA TYR A 994 -15.48 -24.25 -10.34
C TYR A 994 -16.67 -23.42 -10.82
N ARG A 995 -17.65 -23.21 -9.94
CA ARG A 995 -18.87 -22.45 -10.25
C ARG A 995 -18.63 -20.95 -10.11
N THR A 996 -17.92 -20.38 -11.09
CA THR A 996 -17.64 -18.94 -11.15
C THR A 996 -18.80 -18.16 -11.76
N MET A 997 -19.00 -16.92 -11.30
CA MET A 997 -19.92 -15.96 -11.94
C MET A 997 -19.34 -15.48 -13.27
N GLY A 998 -20.22 -15.29 -14.25
CA GLY A 998 -19.87 -14.67 -15.52
C GLY A 998 -20.17 -13.17 -15.51
N GLU A 999 -19.77 -12.47 -16.58
CA GLU A 999 -19.90 -11.01 -16.64
C GLU A 999 -21.36 -10.55 -16.56
N THR A 1000 -21.59 -9.47 -15.81
CA THR A 1000 -22.86 -8.73 -15.80
C THR A 1000 -22.63 -7.25 -16.12
N THR A 1001 -23.72 -6.49 -16.22
CA THR A 1001 -23.65 -5.05 -16.42
C THR A 1001 -24.60 -4.38 -15.45
N ILE A 1002 -24.09 -3.39 -14.71
CA ILE A 1002 -24.86 -2.60 -13.76
C ILE A 1002 -24.89 -1.13 -14.17
N GLU A 1003 -25.91 -0.41 -13.74
CA GLU A 1003 -25.85 1.05 -13.73
C GLU A 1003 -24.92 1.49 -12.60
N TRP A 1004 -23.90 2.27 -12.96
CA TRP A 1004 -22.95 2.86 -12.03
C TRP A 1004 -23.01 4.37 -12.17
N THR A 1005 -23.26 5.06 -11.06
CA THR A 1005 -23.24 6.52 -11.02
C THR A 1005 -21.92 6.94 -10.40
N ASP A 1006 -21.15 7.74 -11.15
CA ASP A 1006 -19.84 8.25 -10.73
C ASP A 1006 -19.96 9.38 -9.72
#